data_AF-A0A2V9U770-F1
#
_entry.id   AF-A0A2V9U770-F1
#
_cell.length_a   1.000
_cell.length_b   1.000
_cell.length_c   1.000
_cell.angle_alpha   90.00
_cell.angle_beta   90.00
_cell.angle_gamma   90.00
#
_symmetry.space_group_name_H-M   'P 1'
#
loop_
_entity.id
_entity.type
_entity.pdbx_description
1 polymer ?
#
loop_
_entity_poly.entity_id
_entity_poly.type
_entity_poly.pdbx_seq_one_letter_code
_entity_poly.pdbx_strand_id
1 'polypeptide(L)'
;MRALTIALLCIEGFHGPALAMTQRAPTSLARLTVVDAIIQRAIEEHQIPGAVVLIGHDGRVVYRKAYGNRALEPRREQMTVDTVFDLASLTKVIATTPSVMQLVQTGRVRLNDPVAKYLPEFAQNGKEDITIRQLLTHYGGLAPDLDLKTPWLGKDTAYKMAFAETTETPPGAGLVYSDIGFIVLGALVEKVSGENLEHYTEKHVFAPLKMTHTRYLPPKSWSPKIAPTQFDEHNHMLRGEVHDPTALRMGGVAGHAGLFSTADDLAKYAQALLNGGGGILTPLMVEKMTTPEQPPTATGVRGFGWDIDSPFSSNRGDLLPVGSYGHTGFTGTSIWIDPTTKTYIILLTNAVHPRGGNAIALRSKVATAVAAALPLTVEEKERLRWESITGYNEAQSAGRKLAARNGDVKTGLDLLEAHGFDGLKSGEAKRKIGLVTNQTGVDSDGRRTIDVLAQAPGVSLEAIFSPEHGVTGAVDTTVIGNSKDDATGVPVYSVYGATDAARRPSLEVLKGLDAIVFDIQDAGARFYTYETTLGYFLEAAAKVGIEMIVLDRPNPITGSMVQGPVSDAGHESFTNYFSLPVRHGMTIGELAQMFNVERGIGAKLKVIPMDGWMRGDWYDSTGLTWVNPSPNLRSLREAALYPGVALIEGTNVSVGRGTDTPFEWIGAPWIKARQLAEYLNARVISGVRFVPVSFTPSSSNYSGQVCQGVSIVLLDRNTLDGPELGIELASALHKLYPNDFKMERMMELLVNQTTYEAFAAGQDPRRIAEGWREALGKFEEMRAKYLLYK
;
A
#
# COMPACT_ATOMS: atom_id res chain seq x y z
N MET A 1 -11.74 -19.96 -53.89
CA MET A 1 -11.04 -19.49 -55.11
C MET A 1 -12.08 -19.08 -56.14
N ARG A 2 -11.80 -18.04 -56.94
CA ARG A 2 -12.61 -17.50 -58.06
C ARG A 2 -13.94 -16.81 -57.68
N ALA A 3 -13.93 -15.50 -57.92
CA ALA A 3 -15.05 -14.57 -57.81
C ALA A 3 -16.06 -14.69 -58.96
N LEU A 4 -17.22 -14.05 -58.79
CA LEU A 4 -17.79 -13.23 -59.87
C LEU A 4 -18.54 -12.02 -59.31
N THR A 5 -18.55 -10.94 -60.08
CA THR A 5 -19.11 -9.62 -59.78
C THR A 5 -20.39 -9.42 -60.61
N ILE A 6 -21.36 -8.62 -60.12
CA ILE A 6 -22.01 -7.48 -60.81
C ILE A 6 -23.36 -7.11 -60.15
N ALA A 7 -23.63 -5.80 -60.17
CA ALA A 7 -24.72 -5.09 -59.52
C ALA A 7 -26.13 -5.31 -60.11
N LEU A 8 -27.15 -4.87 -59.38
CA LEU A 8 -28.36 -4.30 -59.97
C LEU A 8 -28.89 -3.13 -59.11
N LEU A 9 -29.54 -2.17 -59.78
CA LEU A 9 -30.17 -0.96 -59.23
C LEU A 9 -31.72 -1.04 -59.37
N CYS A 10 -32.43 -0.13 -58.68
CA CYS A 10 -33.85 0.27 -58.74
C CYS A 10 -34.77 -0.26 -57.61
N ILE A 11 -35.47 0.53 -56.75
CA ILE A 11 -36.40 1.71 -56.89
C ILE A 11 -37.85 1.24 -57.21
N GLU A 12 -38.95 1.66 -56.54
CA GLU A 12 -39.25 2.72 -55.53
C GLU A 12 -39.66 2.17 -54.12
N GLY A 13 -40.49 2.90 -53.32
CA GLY A 13 -41.04 2.40 -52.02
C GLY A 13 -41.84 3.35 -51.07
N PHE A 14 -42.47 4.44 -51.54
CA PHE A 14 -43.44 5.32 -50.81
C PHE A 14 -43.01 6.18 -49.58
N HIS A 15 -43.63 7.36 -49.49
CA HIS A 15 -43.42 8.38 -48.45
C HIS A 15 -44.50 8.38 -47.35
N GLY A 16 -44.09 8.73 -46.13
CA GLY A 16 -44.95 9.30 -45.08
C GLY A 16 -44.23 10.49 -44.42
N PRO A 17 -44.92 11.55 -43.96
CA PRO A 17 -44.28 12.81 -43.58
C PRO A 17 -43.61 12.70 -42.19
N ALA A 18 -42.29 12.56 -42.16
CA ALA A 18 -41.51 12.77 -40.94
C ALA A 18 -41.47 14.26 -40.59
N LEU A 19 -41.78 14.60 -39.33
CA LEU A 19 -41.62 15.97 -38.83
C LEU A 19 -40.17 16.42 -39.03
N ALA A 20 -40.00 17.61 -39.61
CA ALA A 20 -38.70 18.28 -39.68
C ALA A 20 -38.27 18.72 -38.26
N MET A 21 -37.67 17.82 -37.50
CA MET A 21 -36.86 18.20 -36.35
C MET A 21 -35.62 18.93 -36.85
N THR A 22 -35.67 20.25 -36.83
CA THR A 22 -34.50 21.11 -36.98
C THR A 22 -33.43 20.67 -35.97
N GLN A 23 -32.34 20.09 -36.46
CA GLN A 23 -31.16 19.81 -35.64
C GLN A 23 -30.62 21.12 -35.07
N ARG A 24 -30.87 21.38 -33.78
CA ARG A 24 -30.13 22.40 -33.03
C ARG A 24 -28.68 21.96 -32.92
N ALA A 25 -27.76 22.88 -33.18
CA ALA A 25 -26.33 22.65 -32.97
C ALA A 25 -26.03 22.27 -31.49
N PRO A 26 -24.95 21.50 -31.21
CA PRO A 26 -24.80 20.84 -29.92
C PRO A 26 -24.56 21.80 -28.74
N THR A 27 -25.25 21.54 -27.64
CA THR A 27 -25.31 22.34 -26.40
C THR A 27 -24.07 22.23 -25.49
N SER A 28 -22.88 21.92 -26.02
CA SER A 28 -21.65 21.71 -25.21
C SER A 28 -20.93 23.01 -24.81
N LEU A 29 -20.66 23.91 -25.76
CA LEU A 29 -19.92 25.17 -25.47
C LEU A 29 -20.60 26.08 -24.44
N ALA A 30 -21.93 26.02 -24.33
CA ALA A 30 -22.69 26.85 -23.39
C ALA A 30 -22.42 26.49 -21.92
N ARG A 31 -21.96 25.27 -21.61
CA ARG A 31 -21.79 24.78 -20.23
C ARG A 31 -20.49 25.23 -19.57
N LEU A 32 -19.42 25.43 -20.34
CA LEU A 32 -18.12 25.85 -19.80
C LEU A 32 -18.06 27.35 -19.43
N THR A 33 -19.14 28.11 -19.66
CA THR A 33 -19.26 29.52 -19.24
C THR A 33 -19.17 29.73 -17.73
N VAL A 34 -19.39 28.70 -16.91
CA VAL A 34 -19.12 28.73 -15.46
C VAL A 34 -17.64 28.96 -15.14
N VAL A 35 -16.72 28.52 -16.01
CA VAL A 35 -15.27 28.75 -15.86
C VAL A 35 -14.97 30.23 -16.01
N ASP A 36 -15.64 30.96 -16.91
CA ASP A 36 -15.51 32.40 -17.07
C ASP A 36 -15.78 33.12 -15.74
N ALA A 37 -16.89 32.78 -15.07
CA ALA A 37 -17.28 33.40 -13.81
C ALA A 37 -16.28 33.10 -12.68
N ILE A 38 -15.76 31.87 -12.62
CA ILE A 38 -14.75 31.46 -11.63
C ILE A 38 -13.44 32.25 -11.82
N ILE A 39 -12.95 32.38 -13.05
CA ILE A 39 -11.69 33.11 -13.33
C ILE A 39 -11.88 34.62 -13.13
N GLN A 40 -12.97 35.21 -13.61
CA GLN A 40 -13.21 36.66 -13.43
C GLN A 40 -13.33 37.01 -11.95
N ARG A 41 -14.08 36.22 -11.18
CA ARG A 41 -14.19 36.40 -9.73
C ARG A 41 -12.83 36.35 -9.03
N ALA A 42 -11.92 35.45 -9.44
CA ALA A 42 -10.58 35.39 -8.87
C ALA A 42 -9.70 36.61 -9.22
N ILE A 43 -9.97 37.29 -10.33
CA ILE A 43 -9.31 38.56 -10.72
C ILE A 43 -9.91 39.75 -9.95
N GLU A 44 -11.23 39.77 -9.80
CA GLU A 44 -11.98 40.76 -9.01
C GLU A 44 -11.63 40.69 -7.51
N GLU A 45 -11.51 39.48 -6.96
CA GLU A 45 -11.02 39.20 -5.59
C GLU A 45 -9.49 39.33 -5.45
N HIS A 46 -8.79 39.80 -6.50
CA HIS A 46 -7.34 40.02 -6.55
C HIS A 46 -6.46 38.81 -6.18
N GLN A 47 -6.97 37.59 -6.34
CA GLN A 47 -6.22 36.34 -6.15
C GLN A 47 -5.23 36.09 -7.29
N ILE A 48 -5.54 36.58 -8.49
CA ILE A 48 -4.70 36.49 -9.69
C ILE A 48 -4.78 37.77 -10.55
N PRO A 49 -3.69 38.19 -11.23
CA PRO A 49 -3.73 39.26 -12.24
C PRO A 49 -4.60 38.97 -13.47
N GLY A 50 -4.67 37.69 -13.83
CA GLY A 50 -5.16 37.19 -15.10
C GLY A 50 -4.73 35.74 -15.32
N ALA A 51 -5.32 35.06 -16.29
CA ALA A 51 -5.02 33.65 -16.58
C ALA A 51 -5.22 33.31 -18.06
N VAL A 52 -4.56 32.25 -18.52
CA VAL A 52 -4.92 31.50 -19.73
C VAL A 52 -5.43 30.14 -19.29
N VAL A 53 -6.66 29.81 -19.69
CA VAL A 53 -7.27 28.50 -19.44
C VAL A 53 -7.46 27.79 -20.77
N LEU A 54 -7.03 26.54 -20.84
CA LEU A 54 -7.20 25.67 -22.00
C LEU A 54 -7.67 24.28 -21.53
N ILE A 55 -8.74 23.79 -22.13
CA ILE A 55 -9.33 22.48 -21.85
C ILE A 55 -9.34 21.69 -23.15
N GLY A 56 -8.72 20.52 -23.13
CA GLY A 56 -8.85 19.51 -24.17
C GLY A 56 -9.79 18.40 -23.72
N HIS A 57 -10.58 17.88 -24.65
CA HIS A 57 -11.45 16.72 -24.45
C HIS A 57 -11.61 16.01 -25.80
N ASP A 58 -11.51 14.68 -25.80
CA ASP A 58 -11.73 13.83 -26.98
C ASP A 58 -10.88 14.23 -28.21
N GLY A 59 -9.59 14.50 -27.97
CA GLY A 59 -8.64 14.85 -29.03
C GLY A 59 -8.74 16.30 -29.53
N ARG A 60 -9.57 17.15 -28.92
CA ARG A 60 -9.87 18.51 -29.38
C ARG A 60 -9.75 19.52 -28.25
N VAL A 61 -9.28 20.73 -28.56
CA VAL A 61 -9.38 21.87 -27.64
C VAL A 61 -10.82 22.37 -27.65
N VAL A 62 -11.56 22.12 -26.58
CA VAL A 62 -12.99 22.49 -26.46
C VAL A 62 -13.20 23.87 -25.86
N TYR A 63 -12.18 24.41 -25.18
CA TYR A 63 -12.20 25.74 -24.59
C TYR A 63 -10.79 26.29 -24.46
N ARG A 64 -10.59 27.56 -24.82
CA ARG A 64 -9.29 28.25 -24.79
C ARG A 64 -9.52 29.75 -24.68
N LYS A 65 -9.13 30.36 -23.57
CA LYS A 65 -9.43 31.78 -23.30
C LYS A 65 -8.40 32.43 -22.37
N ALA A 66 -8.14 33.71 -22.63
CA ALA A 66 -7.29 34.57 -21.81
C ALA A 66 -8.13 35.58 -21.02
N TYR A 67 -7.67 35.91 -19.82
CA TYR A 67 -8.37 36.69 -18.81
C TYR A 67 -7.44 37.71 -18.14
N GLY A 68 -7.96 38.89 -17.82
CA GLY A 68 -7.23 39.91 -17.05
C GLY A 68 -5.94 40.39 -17.73
N ASN A 69 -4.89 40.53 -16.93
CA ASN A 69 -3.61 41.11 -17.33
C ASN A 69 -2.47 40.12 -17.08
N ARG A 70 -1.48 40.05 -17.99
CA ARG A 70 -0.23 39.29 -17.76
C ARG A 70 0.69 40.00 -16.78
N ALA A 71 0.60 41.34 -16.73
CA ALA A 71 1.33 42.18 -15.80
C ALA A 71 0.41 43.29 -15.26
N LEU A 72 0.49 43.56 -13.96
CA LEU A 72 -0.10 44.75 -13.32
C LEU A 72 0.92 45.89 -13.12
N GLU A 73 2.19 45.51 -12.98
CA GLU A 73 3.35 46.37 -12.70
C GLU A 73 4.54 45.90 -13.57
N PRO A 74 5.51 46.77 -13.91
CA PRO A 74 5.50 48.23 -13.71
C PRO A 74 4.47 48.93 -14.62
N ARG A 75 3.94 48.23 -15.63
CA ARG A 75 2.87 48.70 -16.51
C ARG A 75 1.81 47.60 -16.63
N ARG A 76 0.53 47.99 -16.71
CA ARG A 76 -0.55 47.05 -17.02
C ARG A 76 -0.43 46.55 -18.47
N GLU A 77 -0.40 45.24 -18.64
CA GLU A 77 -0.32 44.56 -19.93
C GLU A 77 -1.39 43.49 -20.02
N GLN A 78 -2.28 43.57 -21.01
CA GLN A 78 -3.38 42.63 -21.20
C GLN A 78 -2.87 41.19 -21.42
N MET A 79 -3.56 40.22 -20.81
CA MET A 79 -3.29 38.79 -21.00
C MET A 79 -3.68 38.37 -22.43
N THR A 80 -2.80 37.66 -23.12
CA THR A 80 -3.11 37.01 -24.41
C THR A 80 -2.97 35.50 -24.30
N VAL A 81 -3.63 34.77 -25.19
CA VAL A 81 -3.61 33.29 -25.22
C VAL A 81 -2.23 32.69 -25.53
N ASP A 82 -1.35 33.48 -26.13
CA ASP A 82 0.06 33.15 -26.41
C ASP A 82 1.04 33.69 -25.34
N THR A 83 0.52 34.08 -24.16
CA THR A 83 1.37 34.44 -23.00
C THR A 83 2.21 33.25 -22.57
N VAL A 84 3.50 33.49 -22.39
CA VAL A 84 4.46 32.52 -21.85
C VAL A 84 4.52 32.71 -20.33
N PHE A 85 4.48 31.62 -19.57
CA PHE A 85 4.53 31.61 -18.11
C PHE A 85 5.76 30.86 -17.62
N ASP A 86 6.32 31.31 -16.49
CA ASP A 86 7.17 30.45 -15.66
C ASP A 86 6.29 29.34 -15.07
N LEU A 87 6.67 28.09 -15.38
CA LEU A 87 5.92 26.92 -14.97
C LEU A 87 6.27 26.41 -13.57
N ALA A 88 7.34 26.92 -12.96
CA ALA A 88 7.87 26.48 -11.67
C ALA A 88 7.90 24.94 -11.57
N SER A 89 7.31 24.38 -10.51
CA SER A 89 7.26 22.93 -10.23
C SER A 89 6.64 22.03 -11.30
N LEU A 90 5.90 22.53 -12.31
CA LEU A 90 5.51 21.69 -13.45
C LEU A 90 6.71 21.20 -14.27
N THR A 91 7.87 21.86 -14.16
CA THR A 91 9.14 21.43 -14.76
C THR A 91 9.44 19.96 -14.45
N LYS A 92 9.12 19.50 -13.24
CA LYS A 92 9.26 18.09 -12.82
C LYS A 92 8.63 17.13 -13.83
N VAL A 93 7.34 17.32 -14.10
CA VAL A 93 6.53 16.40 -14.91
C VAL A 93 6.61 16.67 -16.42
N ILE A 94 6.91 17.91 -16.84
CA ILE A 94 7.01 18.27 -18.26
C ILE A 94 8.42 18.02 -18.84
N ALA A 95 9.48 18.11 -18.03
CA ALA A 95 10.86 17.99 -18.49
C ALA A 95 11.59 16.77 -17.88
N THR A 96 11.69 16.71 -16.55
CA THR A 96 12.59 15.76 -15.87
C THR A 96 12.04 14.33 -15.87
N THR A 97 10.79 14.13 -15.45
CA THR A 97 10.11 12.83 -15.48
C THR A 97 10.17 12.17 -16.86
N PRO A 98 9.68 12.77 -17.96
CA PRO A 98 9.73 12.12 -19.28
C PRO A 98 11.17 11.81 -19.72
N SER A 99 12.15 12.64 -19.36
CA SER A 99 13.56 12.37 -19.64
C SER A 99 14.08 11.13 -18.90
N VAL A 100 13.76 10.98 -17.61
CA VAL A 100 14.09 9.76 -16.84
C VAL A 100 13.36 8.54 -17.41
N MET A 101 12.07 8.66 -17.75
CA MET A 101 11.29 7.55 -18.34
C MET A 101 11.80 7.15 -19.74
N GLN A 102 12.36 8.07 -20.55
CA GLN A 102 13.05 7.76 -21.81
C GLN A 102 14.34 6.95 -21.57
N LEU A 103 15.10 7.27 -20.52
CA LEU A 103 16.28 6.50 -20.12
C LEU A 103 15.92 5.10 -19.56
N VAL A 104 14.75 4.98 -18.90
CA VAL A 104 14.19 3.67 -18.48
C VAL A 104 13.75 2.85 -19.70
N GLN A 105 13.02 3.46 -20.63
CA GLN A 105 12.55 2.80 -21.85
C GLN A 105 13.69 2.30 -22.75
N THR A 106 14.83 2.99 -22.74
CA THR A 106 16.03 2.57 -23.47
C THR A 106 16.94 1.62 -22.68
N GLY A 107 16.52 1.16 -21.49
CA GLY A 107 17.26 0.22 -20.65
C GLY A 107 18.52 0.80 -19.99
N ARG A 108 18.75 2.12 -20.10
CA ARG A 108 19.92 2.80 -19.51
C ARG A 108 19.75 3.02 -18.01
N VAL A 109 18.50 3.13 -17.54
CA VAL A 109 18.12 3.36 -16.14
C VAL A 109 17.11 2.30 -15.70
N ARG A 110 17.17 1.82 -14.45
CA ARG A 110 16.11 0.99 -13.85
C ARG A 110 15.52 1.71 -12.63
N LEU A 111 14.19 1.71 -12.53
CA LEU A 111 13.46 2.44 -11.49
C LEU A 111 13.83 2.00 -10.05
N ASN A 112 14.12 0.72 -9.85
CA ASN A 112 14.47 0.15 -8.54
C ASN A 112 15.99 0.05 -8.32
N ASP A 113 16.83 0.53 -9.24
CA ASP A 113 18.26 0.64 -8.96
C ASP A 113 18.49 1.84 -8.01
N PRO A 114 19.43 1.75 -7.06
CA PRO A 114 19.83 2.90 -6.27
C PRO A 114 20.43 4.01 -7.14
N VAL A 115 20.14 5.26 -6.82
CA VAL A 115 20.68 6.44 -7.52
C VAL A 115 22.21 6.45 -7.50
N ALA A 116 22.78 5.99 -6.38
CA ALA A 116 24.21 5.76 -6.17
C ALA A 116 24.90 4.94 -7.29
N LYS A 117 24.17 4.04 -7.97
CA LYS A 117 24.70 3.26 -9.09
C LYS A 117 25.14 4.13 -10.28
N TYR A 118 24.48 5.28 -10.47
CA TYR A 118 24.71 6.20 -11.57
C TYR A 118 25.45 7.47 -11.13
N LEU A 119 25.20 7.89 -9.89
CA LEU A 119 25.80 9.05 -9.23
C LEU A 119 26.47 8.57 -7.91
N PRO A 120 27.67 7.95 -7.95
CA PRO A 120 28.31 7.41 -6.74
C PRO A 120 28.51 8.46 -5.64
N GLU A 121 28.65 9.72 -6.01
CA GLU A 121 28.78 10.85 -5.10
C GLU A 121 27.51 11.12 -4.26
N PHE A 122 26.38 10.51 -4.61
CA PHE A 122 25.14 10.56 -3.83
C PHE A 122 25.11 9.56 -2.64
N ALA A 123 26.00 8.55 -2.64
CA ALA A 123 26.09 7.52 -1.60
C ALA A 123 26.81 8.04 -0.33
N GLN A 124 26.18 8.97 0.34
CA GLN A 124 26.65 9.57 1.60
C GLN A 124 25.45 9.87 2.50
N ASN A 125 25.68 9.89 3.81
CA ASN A 125 24.67 10.18 4.84
C ASN A 125 23.44 9.23 4.84
N GLY A 126 23.63 7.94 4.54
CA GLY A 126 22.56 6.93 4.58
C GLY A 126 21.65 6.91 3.36
N LYS A 127 22.14 7.41 2.21
CA LYS A 127 21.39 7.57 0.95
C LYS A 127 21.76 6.56 -0.13
N GLU A 128 22.72 5.69 0.16
CA GLU A 128 23.24 4.64 -0.73
C GLU A 128 22.15 3.76 -1.37
N ASP A 129 21.06 3.47 -0.64
CA ASP A 129 19.94 2.62 -1.08
C ASP A 129 18.75 3.41 -1.66
N ILE A 130 18.77 4.76 -1.69
CA ILE A 130 17.66 5.54 -2.26
C ILE A 130 17.55 5.26 -3.76
N THR A 131 16.38 4.77 -4.18
CA THR A 131 16.07 4.39 -5.55
C THR A 131 15.54 5.55 -6.39
N ILE A 132 15.67 5.41 -7.71
CA ILE A 132 15.11 6.36 -8.69
C ILE A 132 13.58 6.46 -8.56
N ARG A 133 12.91 5.32 -8.28
CA ARG A 133 11.50 5.24 -7.90
C ARG A 133 11.18 6.17 -6.74
N GLN A 134 11.90 6.06 -5.62
CA GLN A 134 11.65 6.88 -4.43
C GLN A 134 11.86 8.38 -4.70
N LEU A 135 12.81 8.77 -5.54
CA LEU A 135 12.95 10.18 -5.95
C LEU A 135 11.77 10.65 -6.81
N LEU A 136 11.37 9.86 -7.82
CA LEU A 136 10.25 10.19 -8.70
C LEU A 136 8.91 10.26 -7.94
N THR A 137 8.71 9.48 -6.88
CA THR A 137 7.47 9.46 -6.08
C THR A 137 7.52 10.34 -4.83
N HIS A 138 8.62 11.05 -4.58
CA HIS A 138 8.86 11.85 -3.36
C HIS A 138 8.88 11.04 -2.04
N TYR A 139 9.30 9.77 -2.09
CA TYR A 139 9.58 8.90 -0.95
C TYR A 139 11.09 8.73 -0.68
N GLY A 140 11.94 9.61 -1.21
CA GLY A 140 13.38 9.63 -0.94
C GLY A 140 13.75 10.11 0.47
N GLY A 141 12.82 10.74 1.20
CA GLY A 141 13.06 11.28 2.54
C GLY A 141 13.97 12.50 2.60
N LEU A 142 14.32 13.09 1.45
CA LEU A 142 15.14 14.31 1.34
C LEU A 142 14.33 15.55 1.75
N ALA A 143 15.01 16.55 2.29
CA ALA A 143 14.42 17.84 2.64
C ALA A 143 13.69 18.52 1.44
N PRO A 144 12.72 19.42 1.69
CA PRO A 144 11.94 20.05 0.62
C PRO A 144 12.77 20.80 -0.42
N ASP A 145 13.80 21.55 -0.02
CA ASP A 145 14.69 22.31 -0.91
C ASP A 145 16.08 22.52 -0.24
N LEU A 146 17.08 22.95 -1.02
CA LEU A 146 18.44 23.25 -0.55
C LEU A 146 18.48 24.44 0.43
N ASP A 147 19.52 24.52 1.28
CA ASP A 147 19.70 25.69 2.15
C ASP A 147 19.90 26.98 1.33
N LEU A 148 18.93 27.88 1.42
CA LEU A 148 18.98 29.21 0.81
C LEU A 148 19.55 30.28 1.74
N LYS A 149 19.74 29.99 3.04
CA LYS A 149 20.29 30.95 4.01
C LYS A 149 21.76 31.22 3.75
N THR A 150 22.52 30.18 3.40
CA THR A 150 23.91 30.32 2.97
C THR A 150 23.95 30.78 1.50
N PRO A 151 24.75 31.80 1.14
CA PRO A 151 24.94 32.19 -0.26
C PRO A 151 25.71 31.12 -1.05
N TRP A 152 25.16 30.69 -2.18
CA TRP A 152 25.80 29.78 -3.14
C TRP A 152 25.30 30.04 -4.56
N LEU A 153 26.10 29.69 -5.55
CA LEU A 153 25.80 29.82 -6.97
C LEU A 153 26.39 28.65 -7.79
N GLY A 154 25.76 28.35 -8.92
CA GLY A 154 26.20 27.38 -9.92
C GLY A 154 25.62 25.98 -9.74
N LYS A 155 25.28 25.35 -10.87
CA LYS A 155 24.69 24.01 -10.95
C LYS A 155 25.53 22.94 -10.23
N ASP A 156 26.85 22.93 -10.42
CA ASP A 156 27.77 21.99 -9.78
C ASP A 156 27.79 22.12 -8.24
N THR A 157 27.58 23.34 -7.72
CA THR A 157 27.48 23.60 -6.27
C THR A 157 26.19 23.01 -5.73
N ALA A 158 25.06 23.25 -6.42
CA ALA A 158 23.76 22.70 -6.04
C ALA A 158 23.75 21.16 -6.07
N TYR A 159 24.38 20.53 -7.08
CA TYR A 159 24.54 19.08 -7.12
C TYR A 159 25.34 18.54 -5.93
N LYS A 160 26.47 19.17 -5.57
CA LYS A 160 27.25 18.79 -4.39
C LYS A 160 26.44 18.94 -3.10
N MET A 161 25.65 20.00 -2.96
CA MET A 161 24.77 20.21 -1.79
C MET A 161 23.66 19.14 -1.73
N ALA A 162 22.93 18.91 -2.83
CA ALA A 162 21.91 17.87 -2.93
C ALA A 162 22.46 16.46 -2.62
N PHE A 163 23.69 16.18 -3.07
CA PHE A 163 24.37 14.93 -2.78
C PHE A 163 24.83 14.84 -1.32
N ALA A 164 25.21 15.95 -0.68
CA ALA A 164 25.62 15.99 0.73
C ALA A 164 24.44 16.05 1.74
N GLU A 165 23.21 16.27 1.30
CA GLU A 165 22.04 16.45 2.19
C GLU A 165 21.77 15.25 3.12
N THR A 166 21.13 15.45 4.28
CA THR A 166 20.61 14.36 5.13
C THR A 166 19.12 14.10 4.90
N THR A 167 18.65 12.89 5.16
CA THR A 167 17.20 12.59 5.08
C THR A 167 16.46 13.06 6.32
N GLU A 168 15.33 13.75 6.16
CA GLU A 168 14.41 14.12 7.25
C GLU A 168 13.62 12.90 7.76
N THR A 169 13.33 11.94 6.88
CA THR A 169 12.65 10.68 7.20
C THR A 169 13.36 9.51 6.51
N PRO A 170 13.35 8.28 7.08
CA PRO A 170 13.92 7.12 6.38
C PRO A 170 13.33 6.94 4.97
N PRO A 171 14.15 6.59 3.95
CA PRO A 171 13.65 6.34 2.59
C PRO A 171 12.51 5.32 2.56
N GLY A 172 11.45 5.62 1.80
CA GLY A 172 10.24 4.81 1.71
C GLY A 172 9.24 5.00 2.86
N ALA A 173 9.62 5.61 4.00
CA ALA A 173 8.76 5.69 5.18
C ALA A 173 7.69 6.80 5.12
N GLY A 174 7.89 7.85 4.33
CA GLY A 174 6.99 9.00 4.27
C GLY A 174 7.09 9.79 2.97
N LEU A 175 6.02 10.51 2.64
CA LEU A 175 5.94 11.42 1.50
C LEU A 175 6.52 12.78 1.91
N VAL A 176 7.69 13.13 1.38
CA VAL A 176 8.31 14.46 1.54
C VAL A 176 8.47 15.07 0.15
N TYR A 177 7.58 15.99 -0.20
CA TYR A 177 7.65 16.70 -1.48
C TYR A 177 8.94 17.52 -1.54
N SER A 178 9.87 17.05 -2.37
CA SER A 178 11.28 17.48 -2.38
C SER A 178 11.73 17.86 -3.79
N ASP A 179 12.25 19.08 -3.90
CA ASP A 179 12.94 19.62 -5.05
C ASP A 179 14.34 19.03 -5.20
N ILE A 180 15.02 18.75 -4.09
CA ILE A 180 16.34 18.07 -4.05
C ILE A 180 16.29 16.75 -4.81
N GLY A 181 15.24 15.94 -4.60
CA GLY A 181 15.05 14.70 -5.35
C GLY A 181 15.00 14.91 -6.87
N PHE A 182 14.38 15.99 -7.34
CA PHE A 182 14.32 16.33 -8.76
C PHE A 182 15.59 17.00 -9.29
N ILE A 183 16.34 17.73 -8.46
CA ILE A 183 17.70 18.21 -8.78
C ILE A 183 18.62 17.01 -9.05
N VAL A 184 18.56 15.98 -8.20
CA VAL A 184 19.32 14.73 -8.36
C VAL A 184 18.87 13.95 -9.61
N LEU A 185 17.56 13.88 -9.90
CA LEU A 185 17.08 13.29 -11.16
C LEU A 185 17.51 14.09 -12.40
N GLY A 186 17.65 15.41 -12.30
CA GLY A 186 18.27 16.24 -13.34
C GLY A 186 19.73 15.83 -13.58
N ALA A 187 20.54 15.74 -12.52
CA ALA A 187 21.92 15.27 -12.59
C ALA A 187 22.04 13.85 -13.16
N LEU A 188 21.08 12.96 -12.84
CA LEU A 188 20.99 11.61 -13.39
C LEU A 188 20.80 11.63 -14.91
N VAL A 189 19.87 12.47 -15.40
CA VAL A 189 19.65 12.64 -16.86
C VAL A 189 20.93 13.12 -17.54
N GLU A 190 21.60 14.14 -16.99
CA GLU A 190 22.85 14.67 -17.57
C GLU A 190 23.96 13.62 -17.58
N LYS A 191 24.22 12.97 -16.44
CA LYS A 191 25.25 11.95 -16.26
C LYS A 191 25.04 10.74 -17.18
N VAL A 192 23.81 10.23 -17.25
CA VAL A 192 23.51 9.01 -18.01
C VAL A 192 23.41 9.33 -19.51
N SER A 193 22.81 10.45 -19.90
CA SER A 193 22.62 10.79 -21.32
C SER A 193 23.91 11.30 -22.00
N GLY A 194 24.71 12.09 -21.28
CA GLY A 194 25.82 12.87 -21.84
C GLY A 194 25.41 14.24 -22.43
N GLU A 195 24.14 14.63 -22.29
CA GLU A 195 23.60 15.92 -22.75
C GLU A 195 23.10 16.73 -21.54
N ASN A 196 23.31 18.06 -21.53
CA ASN A 196 22.71 18.91 -20.48
C ASN A 196 21.17 18.82 -20.51
N LEU A 197 20.52 19.03 -19.36
CA LEU A 197 19.08 18.86 -19.21
C LEU A 197 18.26 19.74 -20.17
N GLU A 198 18.67 20.99 -20.40
CA GLU A 198 17.99 21.90 -21.32
C GLU A 198 18.08 21.45 -22.79
N HIS A 199 19.22 20.88 -23.19
CA HIS A 199 19.41 20.36 -24.55
C HIS A 199 18.72 19.01 -24.75
N TYR A 200 18.76 18.13 -23.74
CA TYR A 200 18.08 16.84 -23.78
C TYR A 200 16.57 17.02 -23.92
N THR A 201 15.97 17.89 -23.10
CA THR A 201 14.52 18.13 -23.09
C THR A 201 14.02 18.82 -24.36
N GLU A 202 14.72 19.83 -24.86
CA GLU A 202 14.44 20.46 -26.16
C GLU A 202 14.41 19.41 -27.30
N LYS A 203 15.43 18.56 -27.36
CA LYS A 203 15.66 17.61 -28.46
C LYS A 203 14.77 16.37 -28.42
N HIS A 204 14.57 15.78 -27.23
CA HIS A 204 13.92 14.47 -27.07
C HIS A 204 12.47 14.56 -26.55
N VAL A 205 12.03 15.73 -26.05
CA VAL A 205 10.67 15.95 -25.53
C VAL A 205 9.94 17.05 -26.30
N PHE A 206 10.48 18.26 -26.38
CA PHE A 206 9.75 19.43 -26.89
C PHE A 206 9.69 19.49 -28.43
N ALA A 207 10.81 19.30 -29.12
CA ALA A 207 10.86 19.32 -30.58
C ALA A 207 10.01 18.20 -31.24
N PRO A 208 10.02 16.93 -30.77
CA PRO A 208 9.14 15.88 -31.31
C PRO A 208 7.66 16.22 -31.17
N LEU A 209 7.27 16.84 -30.06
CA LEU A 209 5.89 17.28 -29.78
C LEU A 209 5.56 18.67 -30.36
N LYS A 210 6.51 19.31 -31.06
CA LYS A 210 6.37 20.65 -31.67
C LYS A 210 5.99 21.73 -30.64
N MET A 211 6.55 21.63 -29.44
CA MET A 211 6.37 22.58 -28.34
C MET A 211 7.32 23.78 -28.48
N THR A 212 7.15 24.56 -29.54
CA THR A 212 8.09 25.60 -29.99
C THR A 212 8.15 26.85 -29.11
N HIS A 213 7.30 26.94 -28.09
CA HIS A 213 7.27 28.00 -27.08
C HIS A 213 7.54 27.44 -25.68
N THR A 214 8.18 26.27 -25.57
CA THR A 214 8.54 25.61 -24.31
C THR A 214 10.02 25.37 -24.22
N ARG A 215 10.68 25.94 -23.20
CA ARG A 215 12.12 25.79 -22.97
C ARG A 215 12.56 26.33 -21.61
N TYR A 216 13.74 25.93 -21.17
CA TYR A 216 14.51 26.70 -20.20
C TYR A 216 15.11 27.95 -20.86
N LEU A 217 15.46 28.95 -20.05
CA LEU A 217 16.17 30.17 -20.48
C LEU A 217 15.54 30.80 -21.75
N PRO A 218 14.31 31.32 -21.66
CA PRO A 218 13.61 31.88 -22.81
C PRO A 218 14.38 33.08 -23.39
N PRO A 219 14.47 33.21 -24.73
CA PRO A 219 15.24 34.29 -25.35
C PRO A 219 14.62 35.66 -25.04
N LYS A 220 15.44 36.71 -24.96
CA LYS A 220 14.97 38.09 -24.68
C LYS A 220 13.86 38.57 -25.61
N SER A 221 13.79 38.06 -26.85
CA SER A 221 12.71 38.33 -27.81
C SER A 221 11.32 37.86 -27.34
N TRP A 222 11.23 36.91 -26.42
CA TRP A 222 9.97 36.47 -25.81
C TRP A 222 9.51 37.38 -24.67
N SER A 223 10.37 38.23 -24.09
CA SER A 223 10.05 39.05 -22.91
C SER A 223 8.70 39.80 -23.00
N PRO A 224 8.32 40.44 -24.12
CA PRO A 224 7.00 41.09 -24.25
C PRO A 224 5.80 40.14 -24.14
N LYS A 225 5.98 38.84 -24.40
CA LYS A 225 4.95 37.80 -24.27
C LYS A 225 4.98 37.09 -22.92
N ILE A 226 6.10 37.14 -22.19
CA ILE A 226 6.25 36.52 -20.88
C ILE A 226 5.46 37.30 -19.83
N ALA A 227 4.68 36.59 -18.99
CA ALA A 227 4.13 37.13 -17.76
C ALA A 227 5.25 37.29 -16.71
N PRO A 228 5.51 38.50 -16.17
CA PRO A 228 6.42 38.66 -15.04
C PRO A 228 5.91 37.92 -13.80
N THR A 229 6.82 37.48 -12.93
CA THR A 229 6.48 36.67 -11.75
C THR A 229 6.30 37.51 -10.48
N GLN A 230 7.35 38.09 -9.91
CA GLN A 230 7.26 39.06 -8.81
C GLN A 230 8.51 39.95 -8.77
N PHE A 231 8.50 40.94 -7.88
CA PHE A 231 9.74 41.60 -7.48
C PHE A 231 10.61 40.68 -6.60
N ASP A 232 11.92 40.72 -6.81
CA ASP A 232 12.93 40.11 -5.94
C ASP A 232 13.30 41.02 -4.76
N GLU A 233 14.25 40.57 -3.93
CA GLU A 233 14.78 41.31 -2.77
C GLU A 233 15.55 42.60 -3.12
N HIS A 234 15.87 42.81 -4.41
CA HIS A 234 16.50 44.01 -4.94
C HIS A 234 15.51 44.92 -5.69
N ASN A 235 14.21 44.61 -5.61
CA ASN A 235 13.12 45.31 -6.29
C ASN A 235 13.27 45.30 -7.83
N HIS A 236 13.89 44.26 -8.38
CA HIS A 236 13.89 43.92 -9.80
C HIS A 236 12.71 42.99 -10.11
N MET A 237 12.02 43.23 -11.22
CA MET A 237 10.84 42.44 -11.62
C MET A 237 11.29 41.25 -12.47
N LEU A 238 11.17 40.05 -11.92
CA LEU A 238 11.53 38.80 -12.59
C LEU A 238 10.64 38.59 -13.83
N ARG A 239 11.23 38.60 -15.04
CA ARG A 239 10.49 38.43 -16.31
C ARG A 239 11.32 37.71 -17.37
N GLY A 240 11.09 36.40 -17.50
CA GLY A 240 11.94 35.50 -18.31
C GLY A 240 13.14 34.95 -17.54
N GLU A 241 13.16 35.19 -16.22
CA GLU A 241 14.05 34.63 -15.22
C GLU A 241 13.18 33.77 -14.29
N VAL A 242 13.69 32.62 -13.86
CA VAL A 242 12.91 31.68 -13.03
C VAL A 242 12.64 32.29 -11.65
N HIS A 243 11.41 32.16 -11.19
CA HIS A 243 10.92 32.57 -9.88
C HIS A 243 11.56 31.78 -8.73
N ASP A 244 11.79 30.48 -8.97
CA ASP A 244 12.35 29.55 -8.00
C ASP A 244 13.80 29.94 -7.64
N PRO A 245 14.09 30.27 -6.37
CA PRO A 245 15.39 30.81 -5.97
C PRO A 245 16.52 29.78 -6.10
N THR A 246 16.24 28.48 -5.91
CA THR A 246 17.22 27.40 -6.05
C THR A 246 17.59 27.21 -7.52
N ALA A 247 16.60 27.12 -8.42
CA ALA A 247 16.84 27.06 -9.85
C ALA A 247 17.50 28.34 -10.39
N LEU A 248 17.18 29.52 -9.85
CA LEU A 248 17.82 30.78 -10.20
C LEU A 248 19.32 30.75 -9.85
N ARG A 249 19.68 30.34 -8.62
CA ARG A 249 21.08 30.15 -8.20
C ARG A 249 21.82 29.07 -9.00
N MET A 250 21.12 28.06 -9.51
CA MET A 250 21.67 27.06 -10.45
C MET A 250 21.93 27.59 -11.86
N GLY A 251 21.48 28.81 -12.19
CA GLY A 251 21.62 29.42 -13.52
C GLY A 251 20.39 29.24 -14.41
N GLY A 252 19.21 29.00 -13.84
CA GLY A 252 17.93 28.93 -14.54
C GLY A 252 17.58 27.56 -15.16
N VAL A 253 18.41 26.53 -14.94
CA VAL A 253 18.16 25.15 -15.37
C VAL A 253 18.28 24.22 -14.17
N ALA A 254 17.17 23.63 -13.75
CA ALA A 254 17.12 22.61 -12.72
C ALA A 254 16.06 21.54 -13.03
N GLY A 255 16.16 20.39 -12.38
CA GLY A 255 15.21 19.30 -12.58
C GLY A 255 13.84 19.54 -11.94
N HIS A 256 13.74 20.48 -10.98
CA HIS A 256 12.52 20.79 -10.26
C HIS A 256 11.78 22.04 -10.76
N ALA A 257 12.50 23.02 -11.33
CA ALA A 257 12.00 24.31 -11.80
C ALA A 257 12.90 24.91 -12.92
N GLY A 258 12.43 25.94 -13.62
CA GLY A 258 13.17 26.64 -14.69
C GLY A 258 12.50 26.66 -16.07
N LEU A 259 11.46 25.84 -16.28
CA LEU A 259 10.79 25.74 -17.57
C LEU A 259 9.77 26.86 -17.80
N PHE A 260 9.79 27.46 -18.99
CA PHE A 260 8.78 28.40 -19.46
C PHE A 260 7.93 27.76 -20.56
N SER A 261 6.63 28.01 -20.61
CA SER A 261 5.73 27.48 -21.66
C SER A 261 4.46 28.30 -21.89
N THR A 262 3.68 27.92 -22.91
CA THR A 262 2.33 28.42 -23.19
C THR A 262 1.30 27.32 -22.97
N ALA A 263 0.02 27.69 -22.81
CA ALA A 263 -1.05 26.70 -22.67
C ALA A 263 -1.17 25.79 -23.90
N ASP A 264 -0.89 26.31 -25.10
CA ASP A 264 -0.96 25.56 -26.36
C ASP A 264 0.11 24.46 -26.48
N ASP A 265 1.29 24.67 -25.90
CA ASP A 265 2.35 23.66 -25.90
C ASP A 265 2.09 22.58 -24.86
N LEU A 266 1.66 22.97 -23.65
CA LEU A 266 1.22 22.02 -22.63
C LEU A 266 0.03 21.19 -23.12
N ALA A 267 -0.85 21.75 -23.95
CA ALA A 267 -1.93 21.00 -24.60
C ALA A 267 -1.43 19.92 -25.55
N LYS A 268 -0.35 20.18 -26.31
CA LYS A 268 0.31 19.16 -27.15
C LYS A 268 0.89 18.04 -26.29
N TYR A 269 1.53 18.38 -25.16
CA TYR A 269 2.07 17.41 -24.21
C TYR A 269 0.97 16.55 -23.57
N ALA A 270 -0.10 17.18 -23.05
CA ALA A 270 -1.22 16.46 -22.46
C ALA A 270 -1.90 15.53 -23.47
N GLN A 271 -2.14 16.02 -24.69
CA GLN A 271 -2.72 15.21 -25.77
C GLN A 271 -1.78 14.08 -26.21
N ALA A 272 -0.46 14.29 -26.17
CA ALA A 272 0.52 13.25 -26.45
C ALA A 272 0.44 12.10 -25.44
N LEU A 273 0.32 12.40 -24.13
CA LEU A 273 0.13 11.38 -23.10
C LEU A 273 -1.18 10.62 -23.27
N LEU A 274 -2.30 11.32 -23.48
CA LEU A 274 -3.61 10.69 -23.79
C LEU A 274 -3.55 9.81 -25.06
N ASN A 275 -2.67 10.12 -26.01
CA ASN A 275 -2.44 9.36 -27.23
C ASN A 275 -1.32 8.29 -27.07
N GLY A 276 -1.02 7.85 -25.85
CA GLY A 276 -0.04 6.78 -25.59
C GLY A 276 1.43 7.21 -25.71
N GLY A 277 1.72 8.50 -25.54
CA GLY A 277 3.08 9.03 -25.43
C GLY A 277 3.59 9.81 -26.64
N GLY A 278 2.79 9.99 -27.70
CA GLY A 278 3.08 10.90 -28.82
C GLY A 278 4.42 10.70 -29.54
N GLY A 279 5.04 9.51 -29.42
CA GLY A 279 6.36 9.22 -29.96
C GLY A 279 7.54 9.56 -29.05
N ILE A 280 7.34 10.25 -27.92
CA ILE A 280 8.38 10.49 -26.91
C ILE A 280 8.48 9.34 -25.90
N LEU A 281 7.37 8.64 -25.66
CA LEU A 281 7.22 7.45 -24.82
C LEU A 281 6.31 6.43 -25.52
N THR A 282 6.41 5.16 -25.14
CA THR A 282 5.47 4.10 -25.53
C THR A 282 4.23 4.09 -24.63
N PRO A 283 3.08 3.52 -25.07
CA PRO A 283 1.86 3.51 -24.27
C PRO A 283 2.05 2.87 -22.89
N LEU A 284 2.72 1.71 -22.81
CA LEU A 284 3.03 1.04 -21.54
C LEU A 284 3.94 1.87 -20.62
N MET A 285 4.80 2.73 -21.20
CA MET A 285 5.65 3.62 -20.40
C MET A 285 4.90 4.85 -19.90
N VAL A 286 3.90 5.33 -20.64
CA VAL A 286 2.97 6.35 -20.13
C VAL A 286 2.12 5.77 -19.02
N GLU A 287 1.51 4.59 -19.23
CA GLU A 287 0.77 3.87 -18.20
C GLU A 287 1.61 3.69 -16.93
N LYS A 288 2.82 3.13 -17.05
CA LYS A 288 3.75 2.91 -15.93
C LYS A 288 4.23 4.22 -15.25
N MET A 289 4.18 5.34 -15.93
CA MET A 289 4.50 6.67 -15.39
C MET A 289 3.33 7.27 -14.60
N THR A 290 2.09 6.88 -14.92
CA THR A 290 0.86 7.53 -14.42
C THR A 290 0.00 6.63 -13.53
N THR A 291 0.36 5.35 -13.35
CA THR A 291 -0.22 4.44 -12.35
C THR A 291 0.36 4.67 -10.94
N PRO A 292 -0.24 4.09 -9.88
CA PRO A 292 0.33 4.09 -8.53
C PRO A 292 1.71 3.41 -8.47
N GLU A 293 2.73 4.14 -8.01
CA GLU A 293 4.12 3.69 -7.91
C GLU A 293 4.76 3.96 -6.53
N GLN A 294 3.98 4.48 -5.56
CA GLN A 294 4.39 4.71 -4.17
C GLN A 294 4.72 3.40 -3.42
N PRO A 295 5.38 3.45 -2.23
CA PRO A 295 5.56 2.28 -1.37
C PRO A 295 4.21 1.61 -1.00
N PRO A 296 4.15 0.28 -0.84
CA PRO A 296 2.87 -0.43 -0.60
C PRO A 296 2.12 0.01 0.67
N THR A 297 2.82 0.51 1.69
CA THR A 297 2.25 1.00 2.95
C THR A 297 1.79 2.46 2.90
N ALA A 298 2.04 3.18 1.80
CA ALA A 298 1.77 4.60 1.70
C ALA A 298 0.31 4.91 1.33
N THR A 299 -0.30 5.86 2.05
CA THR A 299 -1.69 6.27 1.87
C THR A 299 -1.90 7.25 0.71
N GLY A 300 -0.91 8.08 0.39
CA GLY A 300 -0.96 9.04 -0.72
C GLY A 300 -0.60 8.38 -2.05
N VAL A 301 -1.52 8.40 -3.01
CA VAL A 301 -1.34 7.75 -4.32
C VAL A 301 -0.57 8.66 -5.26
N ARG A 302 0.55 8.17 -5.84
CA ARG A 302 1.40 8.94 -6.77
C ARG A 302 1.95 8.08 -7.90
N GLY A 303 2.06 8.68 -9.08
CA GLY A 303 2.85 8.16 -10.19
C GLY A 303 4.29 8.69 -10.16
N PHE A 304 5.04 8.46 -11.23
CA PHE A 304 6.39 9.01 -11.36
C PHE A 304 6.32 10.51 -11.70
N GLY A 305 6.67 11.35 -10.73
CA GLY A 305 6.48 12.81 -10.72
C GLY A 305 5.02 13.23 -10.54
N TRP A 306 4.07 12.51 -11.12
CA TRP A 306 2.64 12.84 -11.08
C TRP A 306 2.02 12.63 -9.69
N ASP A 307 1.10 13.53 -9.34
CA ASP A 307 0.16 13.34 -8.23
C ASP A 307 -1.12 12.69 -8.77
N ILE A 308 -1.75 11.82 -7.97
CA ILE A 308 -2.99 11.10 -8.30
C ILE A 308 -4.01 11.34 -7.19
N ASP A 309 -3.66 10.97 -5.96
CA ASP A 309 -4.46 11.14 -4.75
C ASP A 309 -3.55 11.27 -3.51
N SER A 310 -2.69 12.29 -3.47
CA SER A 310 -1.93 12.68 -2.28
C SER A 310 -2.49 13.94 -1.61
N PRO A 311 -2.02 14.37 -0.42
CA PRO A 311 -2.45 15.62 0.21
C PRO A 311 -2.28 16.90 -0.64
N PHE A 312 -1.52 16.83 -1.75
CA PHE A 312 -1.32 17.93 -2.68
C PHE A 312 -2.32 17.93 -3.86
N SER A 313 -3.13 16.87 -4.02
CA SER A 313 -3.97 16.59 -5.20
C SER A 313 -5.23 17.46 -5.33
N SER A 314 -5.47 18.41 -4.42
CA SER A 314 -6.65 19.30 -4.40
C SER A 314 -6.98 19.99 -5.74
N ASN A 315 -6.00 20.15 -6.62
CA ASN A 315 -6.17 20.67 -7.98
C ASN A 315 -6.87 19.71 -8.97
N ARG A 316 -7.13 18.45 -8.57
CA ARG A 316 -8.05 17.53 -9.26
C ARG A 316 -9.49 18.05 -9.27
N GLY A 317 -9.87 18.80 -8.23
CA GLY A 317 -11.27 19.11 -7.94
C GLY A 317 -12.04 17.89 -7.43
N ASP A 318 -13.33 18.08 -7.17
CA ASP A 318 -14.18 17.14 -6.43
C ASP A 318 -14.89 16.11 -7.32
N LEU A 319 -14.67 16.16 -8.65
CA LEU A 319 -15.45 15.43 -9.66
C LEU A 319 -14.62 14.69 -10.72
N LEU A 320 -13.29 14.80 -10.69
CA LEU A 320 -12.40 13.95 -11.51
C LEU A 320 -11.95 12.74 -10.67
N PRO A 321 -11.86 11.54 -11.28
CA PRO A 321 -11.69 10.29 -10.54
C PRO A 321 -10.27 10.12 -10.01
N VAL A 322 -10.13 9.34 -8.94
CA VAL A 322 -8.84 8.73 -8.57
C VAL A 322 -8.37 7.82 -9.72
N GLY A 323 -7.20 8.12 -10.30
CA GLY A 323 -6.70 7.52 -11.54
C GLY A 323 -6.49 8.55 -12.65
N SER A 324 -7.17 9.69 -12.57
CA SER A 324 -6.70 10.93 -13.20
C SER A 324 -5.50 11.48 -12.43
N TYR A 325 -4.62 12.23 -13.10
CA TYR A 325 -3.32 12.62 -12.56
C TYR A 325 -2.92 14.04 -12.98
N GLY A 326 -2.04 14.69 -12.20
CA GLY A 326 -1.60 16.03 -12.54
C GLY A 326 -0.50 16.59 -11.64
N HIS A 327 -0.26 17.89 -11.78
CA HIS A 327 0.76 18.61 -11.02
C HIS A 327 0.48 20.12 -10.97
N THR A 328 1.18 20.82 -10.08
CA THR A 328 1.11 22.29 -9.95
C THR A 328 2.49 22.97 -10.04
N GLY A 329 2.50 24.28 -10.29
CA GLY A 329 3.66 25.16 -10.17
C GLY A 329 3.42 26.26 -9.15
N PHE A 330 4.44 26.67 -8.39
CA PHE A 330 4.29 27.67 -7.32
C PHE A 330 3.72 29.00 -7.80
N THR A 331 4.11 29.45 -9.00
CA THR A 331 3.64 30.66 -9.68
C THR A 331 2.13 30.70 -9.90
N GLY A 332 1.42 29.58 -9.80
CA GLY A 332 -0.04 29.47 -9.94
C GLY A 332 -0.49 28.54 -11.08
N THR A 333 0.44 28.13 -11.93
CA THR A 333 0.23 27.19 -13.04
C THR A 333 -0.23 25.79 -12.56
N SER A 334 -0.98 25.07 -13.39
CA SER A 334 -1.31 23.66 -13.17
C SER A 334 -1.70 22.93 -14.45
N ILE A 335 -1.47 21.62 -14.46
CA ILE A 335 -1.95 20.69 -15.47
C ILE A 335 -2.61 19.49 -14.77
N TRP A 336 -3.78 19.07 -15.27
CA TRP A 336 -4.44 17.84 -14.84
C TRP A 336 -4.92 17.08 -16.08
N ILE A 337 -4.77 15.76 -16.08
CA ILE A 337 -5.06 14.87 -17.21
C ILE A 337 -5.88 13.70 -16.68
N ASP A 338 -7.02 13.45 -17.31
CA ASP A 338 -7.85 12.29 -17.05
C ASP A 338 -7.86 11.38 -18.28
N PRO A 339 -7.22 10.19 -18.22
CA PRO A 339 -7.25 9.23 -19.32
C PRO A 339 -8.65 8.64 -19.55
N THR A 340 -9.54 8.67 -18.53
CA THR A 340 -10.85 8.02 -18.61
C THR A 340 -11.84 8.78 -19.47
N THR A 341 -11.97 10.09 -19.26
CA THR A 341 -12.76 10.98 -20.12
C THR A 341 -11.94 11.61 -21.26
N LYS A 342 -10.67 11.21 -21.41
CA LYS A 342 -9.71 11.79 -22.37
C LYS A 342 -9.66 13.32 -22.29
N THR A 343 -9.68 13.84 -21.07
CA THR A 343 -9.75 15.27 -20.79
C THR A 343 -8.41 15.76 -20.24
N TYR A 344 -8.03 16.99 -20.54
CA TYR A 344 -7.00 17.69 -19.78
C TYR A 344 -7.38 19.14 -19.52
N ILE A 345 -6.92 19.65 -18.39
CA ILE A 345 -7.20 20.98 -17.87
C ILE A 345 -5.87 21.68 -17.62
N ILE A 346 -5.64 22.77 -18.33
CA ILE A 346 -4.46 23.62 -18.17
C ILE A 346 -4.94 24.99 -17.69
N LEU A 347 -4.45 25.40 -16.53
CA LEU A 347 -4.64 26.74 -15.96
C LEU A 347 -3.26 27.35 -15.79
N LEU A 348 -2.92 28.33 -16.63
CA LEU A 348 -1.71 29.13 -16.48
C LEU A 348 -2.10 30.50 -15.97
N THR A 349 -1.61 30.83 -14.78
CA THR A 349 -1.73 32.14 -14.15
C THR A 349 -0.40 32.45 -13.50
N ASN A 350 -0.16 33.73 -13.21
CA ASN A 350 0.92 34.12 -12.34
C ASN A 350 0.34 34.81 -11.08
N ALA A 351 -0.07 33.98 -10.12
CA ALA A 351 -0.68 34.37 -8.86
C ALA A 351 0.30 35.10 -7.92
N VAL A 352 1.61 35.00 -8.15
CA VAL A 352 2.62 35.70 -7.36
C VAL A 352 2.87 37.16 -7.80
N HIS A 353 2.28 37.62 -8.91
CA HIS A 353 2.49 39.01 -9.37
C HIS A 353 1.51 40.00 -8.71
N PRO A 354 1.98 41.17 -8.22
CA PRO A 354 3.37 41.64 -8.23
C PRO A 354 4.18 41.23 -6.99
N ARG A 355 3.51 40.83 -5.89
CA ARG A 355 4.09 40.72 -4.53
C ARG A 355 3.48 39.54 -3.74
N GLY A 356 3.46 38.36 -4.34
CA GLY A 356 2.93 37.12 -3.75
C GLY A 356 1.43 36.90 -3.96
N GLY A 357 0.99 35.67 -3.69
CA GLY A 357 -0.38 35.17 -3.86
C GLY A 357 -0.38 33.66 -4.11
N ASN A 358 -1.54 33.03 -4.32
CA ASN A 358 -1.63 31.61 -4.66
C ASN A 358 -2.89 31.28 -5.48
N ALA A 359 -2.89 30.14 -6.17
CA ALA A 359 -4.00 29.67 -7.00
C ALA A 359 -4.64 28.36 -6.51
N ILE A 360 -4.43 27.95 -5.25
CA ILE A 360 -4.81 26.61 -4.76
C ILE A 360 -6.32 26.36 -4.91
N ALA A 361 -7.13 27.21 -4.28
CA ALA A 361 -8.60 27.11 -4.37
C ALA A 361 -9.13 27.37 -5.79
N LEU A 362 -8.42 28.15 -6.62
CA LEU A 362 -8.82 28.43 -7.99
C LEU A 362 -8.74 27.19 -8.88
N ARG A 363 -7.65 26.42 -8.76
CA ARG A 363 -7.44 25.18 -9.54
C ARG A 363 -8.54 24.16 -9.27
N SER A 364 -8.82 23.89 -7.98
CA SER A 364 -9.90 23.01 -7.54
C SER A 364 -11.25 23.42 -8.13
N LYS A 365 -11.66 24.69 -7.96
CA LYS A 365 -12.91 25.23 -8.51
C LYS A 365 -13.01 25.07 -10.03
N VAL A 366 -11.92 25.37 -10.76
CA VAL A 366 -11.87 25.22 -12.21
C VAL A 366 -12.02 23.75 -12.60
N ALA A 367 -11.25 22.84 -11.99
CA ALA A 367 -11.31 21.42 -12.32
C ALA A 367 -12.69 20.81 -12.05
N THR A 368 -13.27 21.07 -10.87
CA THR A 368 -14.65 20.69 -10.52
C THR A 368 -15.66 21.21 -11.54
N ALA A 369 -15.58 22.51 -11.90
CA ALA A 369 -16.54 23.13 -12.81
C ALA A 369 -16.41 22.64 -14.27
N VAL A 370 -15.19 22.28 -14.70
CA VAL A 370 -14.97 21.63 -16.00
C VAL A 370 -15.58 20.24 -16.00
N ALA A 371 -15.25 19.40 -15.02
CA ALA A 371 -15.77 18.03 -14.92
C ALA A 371 -17.31 18.00 -14.91
N ALA A 372 -17.96 18.90 -14.16
CA ALA A 372 -19.41 19.06 -14.15
C ALA A 372 -20.02 19.48 -15.51
N ALA A 373 -19.25 20.15 -16.37
CA ALA A 373 -19.69 20.67 -17.66
C ALA A 373 -19.44 19.72 -18.84
N LEU A 374 -18.59 18.69 -18.68
CA LEU A 374 -18.19 17.78 -19.76
C LEU A 374 -19.38 17.02 -20.39
N PRO A 375 -19.44 16.89 -21.73
CA PRO A 375 -20.51 16.19 -22.44
C PRO A 375 -20.27 14.67 -22.51
N LEU A 376 -20.08 14.02 -21.35
CA LEU A 376 -19.70 12.60 -21.25
C LEU A 376 -20.76 11.64 -21.82
N THR A 377 -20.30 10.62 -22.54
CA THR A 377 -21.10 9.49 -23.02
C THR A 377 -21.61 8.59 -21.89
N VAL A 378 -22.53 7.66 -22.18
CA VAL A 378 -23.02 6.70 -21.18
C VAL A 378 -21.91 5.75 -20.73
N GLU A 379 -21.08 5.27 -21.66
CA GLU A 379 -19.95 4.38 -21.37
C GLU A 379 -18.90 5.08 -20.50
N GLU A 380 -18.56 6.33 -20.78
CA GLU A 380 -17.64 7.11 -19.94
C GLU A 380 -18.22 7.39 -18.56
N LYS A 381 -19.52 7.67 -18.44
CA LYS A 381 -20.18 7.83 -17.14
C LYS A 381 -20.18 6.55 -16.33
N GLU A 382 -20.42 5.40 -16.95
CA GLU A 382 -20.33 4.11 -16.27
C GLU A 382 -18.87 3.80 -15.91
N ARG A 383 -17.89 4.00 -16.81
CA ARG A 383 -16.47 3.83 -16.48
C ARG A 383 -16.02 4.72 -15.32
N LEU A 384 -16.32 6.02 -15.35
CA LEU A 384 -16.08 6.93 -14.23
C LEU A 384 -16.75 6.46 -12.94
N ARG A 385 -18.00 5.99 -13.03
CA ARG A 385 -18.74 5.47 -11.89
C ARG A 385 -18.04 4.24 -11.31
N TRP A 386 -17.62 3.29 -12.15
CA TRP A 386 -16.85 2.12 -11.71
C TRP A 386 -15.50 2.53 -11.11
N GLU A 387 -14.76 3.44 -11.74
CA GLU A 387 -13.48 3.95 -11.24
C GLU A 387 -13.64 4.74 -9.92
N SER A 388 -14.74 5.46 -9.71
CA SER A 388 -15.07 6.09 -8.42
C SER A 388 -15.52 5.09 -7.34
N ILE A 389 -16.04 3.93 -7.73
CA ILE A 389 -16.41 2.82 -6.83
C ILE A 389 -15.17 2.01 -6.43
N THR A 390 -14.21 1.81 -7.35
CA THR A 390 -12.96 1.07 -7.10
C THR A 390 -11.79 1.96 -6.67
N GLY A 391 -11.97 3.28 -6.73
CA GLY A 391 -10.93 4.27 -6.47
C GLY A 391 -10.46 4.25 -5.02
N TYR A 392 -9.15 4.26 -4.82
CA TYR A 392 -8.56 4.42 -3.50
C TYR A 392 -8.98 5.78 -2.90
N ASN A 393 -9.75 5.74 -1.81
CA ASN A 393 -9.81 6.74 -0.74
C ASN A 393 -10.14 8.23 -1.06
N GLU A 394 -11.12 8.53 -1.91
CA GLU A 394 -11.76 9.87 -1.93
C GLU A 394 -12.30 10.32 -0.55
N ALA A 395 -12.53 9.38 0.38
CA ALA A 395 -13.15 9.62 1.68
C ALA A 395 -12.23 10.19 2.79
N GLN A 396 -10.99 10.62 2.51
CA GLN A 396 -10.19 11.35 3.50
C GLN A 396 -10.57 12.84 3.66
N SER A 397 -11.45 13.38 2.81
CA SER A 397 -12.19 14.61 3.09
C SER A 397 -13.50 14.31 3.87
N ALA A 398 -13.32 14.10 5.18
CA ALA A 398 -14.35 14.06 6.23
C ALA A 398 -15.32 12.84 6.32
N GLY A 399 -15.05 11.99 7.33
CA GLY A 399 -16.12 11.55 8.26
C GLY A 399 -16.73 10.15 8.08
N ARG A 400 -16.31 9.20 8.93
CA ARG A 400 -16.99 7.94 9.34
C ARG A 400 -17.79 7.19 8.26
N LYS A 401 -17.16 6.18 7.63
CA LYS A 401 -17.90 5.04 7.07
C LYS A 401 -18.21 3.99 8.14
N LEU A 402 -19.44 3.50 8.15
CA LEU A 402 -19.70 2.11 8.50
C LEU A 402 -19.13 1.25 7.36
N ALA A 403 -18.15 0.40 7.65
CA ALA A 403 -17.84 -0.71 6.76
C ALA A 403 -19.05 -1.66 6.74
N ALA A 404 -19.45 -2.14 5.56
CA ALA A 404 -20.38 -3.25 5.46
C ALA A 404 -19.67 -4.50 5.98
N ARG A 405 -19.88 -4.81 7.26
CA ARG A 405 -19.44 -6.05 7.89
C ARG A 405 -20.14 -7.21 7.19
N ASN A 406 -19.41 -8.23 6.74
CA ASN A 406 -20.01 -9.50 6.36
C ASN A 406 -20.35 -10.28 7.64
N GLY A 407 -21.31 -9.76 8.43
CA GLY A 407 -21.70 -10.31 9.73
C GLY A 407 -22.38 -11.68 9.69
N ASP A 408 -22.32 -12.37 8.55
CA ASP A 408 -23.06 -13.59 8.21
C ASP A 408 -22.11 -14.76 7.87
N VAL A 409 -20.81 -14.68 8.18
CA VAL A 409 -19.85 -15.78 7.93
C VAL A 409 -20.30 -17.04 8.67
N LYS A 410 -20.29 -18.17 7.96
CA LYS A 410 -20.58 -19.49 8.52
C LYS A 410 -19.32 -20.35 8.51
N THR A 411 -18.92 -20.81 9.70
CA THR A 411 -17.77 -21.70 9.88
C THR A 411 -18.05 -23.09 9.29
N GLY A 412 -17.01 -23.93 9.18
CA GLY A 412 -17.19 -25.32 8.78
C GLY A 412 -18.12 -26.11 9.72
N LEU A 413 -18.26 -25.71 10.99
CA LEU A 413 -19.23 -26.28 11.92
C LEU A 413 -20.66 -25.81 11.59
N ASP A 414 -20.87 -24.51 11.40
CA ASP A 414 -22.19 -23.96 11.07
C ASP A 414 -22.77 -24.59 9.78
N LEU A 415 -21.92 -24.75 8.75
CA LEU A 415 -22.35 -25.43 7.51
C LEU A 415 -22.61 -26.92 7.72
N LEU A 416 -21.82 -27.59 8.57
CA LEU A 416 -22.06 -28.99 8.90
C LEU A 416 -23.42 -29.19 9.59
N GLU A 417 -23.81 -28.29 10.49
CA GLU A 417 -25.13 -28.28 11.12
C GLU A 417 -26.25 -27.95 10.12
N ALA A 418 -26.07 -26.91 9.29
CA ALA A 418 -27.03 -26.52 8.26
C ALA A 418 -27.30 -27.64 7.22
N HIS A 419 -26.30 -28.49 6.97
CA HIS A 419 -26.40 -29.70 6.14
C HIS A 419 -26.70 -30.97 6.95
N GLY A 420 -27.29 -30.85 8.15
CA GLY A 420 -27.80 -31.98 8.92
C GLY A 420 -26.75 -33.03 9.27
N PHE A 421 -25.48 -32.63 9.38
CA PHE A 421 -24.30 -33.47 9.62
C PHE A 421 -23.97 -34.49 8.51
N ASP A 422 -24.50 -34.31 7.30
CA ASP A 422 -24.20 -35.18 6.14
C ASP A 422 -22.70 -35.27 5.85
N GLY A 423 -21.92 -34.23 6.20
CA GLY A 423 -20.47 -34.23 6.12
C GLY A 423 -19.77 -35.32 6.94
N LEU A 424 -20.41 -35.86 8.00
CA LEU A 424 -19.83 -36.86 8.90
C LEU A 424 -20.41 -38.28 8.73
N LYS A 425 -21.56 -38.47 8.07
CA LYS A 425 -22.25 -39.78 8.02
C LYS A 425 -21.53 -40.79 7.12
N SER A 426 -21.61 -42.07 7.47
CA SER A 426 -21.06 -43.19 6.67
C SER A 426 -22.03 -44.38 6.62
N GLY A 427 -23.14 -44.21 5.90
CA GLY A 427 -24.19 -45.23 5.79
C GLY A 427 -25.17 -45.23 6.97
N GLU A 428 -25.80 -46.38 7.24
CA GLU A 428 -26.84 -46.53 8.26
C GLU A 428 -26.29 -46.68 9.69
N ALA A 429 -25.03 -47.10 9.84
CA ALA A 429 -24.38 -47.25 11.14
C ALA A 429 -23.87 -45.89 11.67
N LYS A 430 -23.89 -45.70 12.99
CA LYS A 430 -23.26 -44.54 13.63
C LYS A 430 -21.75 -44.57 13.37
N ARG A 431 -21.22 -43.52 12.76
CA ARG A 431 -19.79 -43.33 12.56
C ARG A 431 -19.09 -42.92 13.86
N LYS A 432 -18.02 -43.60 14.24
CA LYS A 432 -17.21 -43.26 15.41
C LYS A 432 -16.23 -42.14 15.08
N ILE A 433 -16.33 -41.02 15.78
CA ILE A 433 -15.50 -39.85 15.56
C ILE A 433 -14.69 -39.50 16.81
N GLY A 434 -13.46 -39.05 16.59
CA GLY A 434 -12.71 -38.27 17.57
C GLY A 434 -12.76 -36.78 17.21
N LEU A 435 -12.63 -35.89 18.18
CA LEU A 435 -12.65 -34.44 17.99
C LEU A 435 -11.39 -33.78 18.56
N VAL A 436 -10.60 -33.11 17.73
CA VAL A 436 -9.52 -32.21 18.16
C VAL A 436 -10.11 -30.81 18.28
N THR A 437 -10.23 -30.31 19.51
CA THR A 437 -10.89 -29.02 19.81
C THR A 437 -10.38 -28.41 21.11
N ASN A 438 -10.70 -27.14 21.31
CA ASN A 438 -10.59 -26.45 22.59
C ASN A 438 -11.83 -25.55 22.79
N GLN A 439 -11.75 -24.57 23.70
CA GLN A 439 -12.80 -23.59 24.00
C GLN A 439 -13.26 -22.74 22.80
N THR A 440 -12.44 -22.63 21.75
CA THR A 440 -12.78 -21.89 20.52
C THR A 440 -13.62 -22.69 19.54
N GLY A 441 -13.74 -24.00 19.75
CA GLY A 441 -14.69 -24.86 19.06
C GLY A 441 -16.11 -24.53 19.52
N VAL A 442 -16.68 -23.50 18.91
CA VAL A 442 -18.09 -23.09 19.05
C VAL A 442 -18.69 -22.76 17.69
N ASP A 443 -20.00 -22.92 17.57
CA ASP A 443 -20.82 -22.47 16.43
C ASP A 443 -21.20 -20.98 16.53
N SER A 444 -22.00 -20.49 15.60
CA SER A 444 -22.51 -19.11 15.63
C SER A 444 -23.53 -18.80 16.74
N ASP A 445 -24.10 -19.82 17.41
CA ASP A 445 -24.96 -19.67 18.60
C ASP A 445 -24.18 -19.75 19.94
N GLY A 446 -22.86 -20.03 19.89
CA GLY A 446 -21.99 -20.19 21.05
C GLY A 446 -22.05 -21.57 21.74
N ARG A 447 -22.66 -22.58 21.12
CA ARG A 447 -22.67 -23.99 21.56
C ARG A 447 -21.31 -24.62 21.27
N ARG A 448 -20.77 -25.42 22.21
CA ARG A 448 -19.48 -26.10 22.04
C ARG A 448 -19.59 -27.17 20.96
N THR A 449 -18.57 -27.30 20.11
CA THR A 449 -18.45 -28.38 19.11
C THR A 449 -18.57 -29.77 19.75
N ILE A 450 -18.09 -29.93 20.99
CA ILE A 450 -18.26 -31.13 21.82
C ILE A 450 -19.74 -31.48 21.99
N ASP A 451 -20.56 -30.52 22.40
CA ASP A 451 -21.99 -30.73 22.68
C ASP A 451 -22.79 -30.96 21.39
N VAL A 452 -22.45 -30.20 20.34
CA VAL A 452 -23.06 -30.31 19.00
C VAL A 452 -22.79 -31.69 18.39
N LEU A 453 -21.53 -32.15 18.38
CA LEU A 453 -21.17 -33.45 17.78
C LEU A 453 -21.56 -34.65 18.64
N ALA A 454 -21.64 -34.52 19.97
CA ALA A 454 -22.18 -35.57 20.83
C ALA A 454 -23.68 -35.85 20.58
N GLN A 455 -24.42 -34.84 20.12
CA GLN A 455 -25.86 -34.93 19.82
C GLN A 455 -26.16 -35.18 18.34
N ALA A 456 -25.15 -35.10 17.46
CA ALA A 456 -25.34 -35.17 16.03
C ALA A 456 -25.87 -36.54 15.53
N PRO A 457 -26.90 -36.58 14.65
CA PRO A 457 -27.45 -37.80 14.10
C PRO A 457 -26.46 -38.52 13.17
N GLY A 458 -26.36 -39.84 13.34
CA GLY A 458 -25.49 -40.70 12.52
C GLY A 458 -24.02 -40.75 12.96
N VAL A 459 -23.65 -40.13 14.09
CA VAL A 459 -22.30 -40.22 14.67
C VAL A 459 -22.33 -40.69 16.13
N SER A 460 -21.13 -41.03 16.63
CA SER A 460 -20.82 -41.31 18.03
C SER A 460 -19.48 -40.66 18.35
N LEU A 461 -19.46 -39.71 19.30
CA LEU A 461 -18.24 -39.03 19.75
C LEU A 461 -17.55 -39.89 20.81
N GLU A 462 -16.43 -40.53 20.45
CA GLU A 462 -15.77 -41.53 21.30
C GLU A 462 -14.50 -41.00 22.00
N ALA A 463 -13.91 -39.92 21.49
CA ALA A 463 -12.68 -39.33 22.03
C ALA A 463 -12.60 -37.83 21.74
N ILE A 464 -12.11 -37.05 22.71
CA ILE A 464 -11.75 -35.65 22.55
C ILE A 464 -10.22 -35.53 22.70
N PHE A 465 -9.58 -34.74 21.84
CA PHE A 465 -8.15 -34.47 21.89
C PHE A 465 -7.92 -32.98 22.16
N SER A 466 -7.20 -32.70 23.25
CA SER A 466 -6.96 -31.37 23.76
C SER A 466 -5.56 -30.88 23.38
N PRO A 467 -5.42 -29.75 22.67
CA PRO A 467 -4.13 -29.16 22.32
C PRO A 467 -3.50 -28.40 23.51
N GLU A 468 -2.47 -27.61 23.21
CA GLU A 468 -1.92 -26.59 24.10
C GLU A 468 -3.03 -25.69 24.69
N HIS A 469 -2.89 -25.36 25.97
CA HIS A 469 -3.84 -24.68 26.87
C HIS A 469 -5.05 -25.47 27.40
N GLY A 470 -5.23 -26.73 26.97
CA GLY A 470 -6.30 -27.58 27.48
C GLY A 470 -7.64 -27.37 26.76
N VAL A 471 -8.59 -28.29 26.96
CA VAL A 471 -9.91 -28.23 26.30
C VAL A 471 -10.74 -26.99 26.68
N THR A 472 -10.43 -26.35 27.80
CA THR A 472 -11.03 -25.10 28.28
C THR A 472 -10.18 -23.85 28.03
N GLY A 473 -8.95 -24.00 27.51
CA GLY A 473 -8.03 -22.88 27.21
C GLY A 473 -7.54 -22.07 28.40
N ALA A 474 -7.81 -22.50 29.63
CA ALA A 474 -7.55 -21.72 30.85
C ALA A 474 -6.13 -21.91 31.42
N VAL A 475 -5.31 -22.77 30.82
CA VAL A 475 -4.08 -23.29 31.44
C VAL A 475 -2.83 -22.88 30.67
N ASP A 476 -1.82 -22.33 31.35
CA ASP A 476 -0.53 -21.92 30.77
C ASP A 476 0.61 -22.80 31.34
N THR A 477 0.52 -24.11 31.10
CA THR A 477 1.54 -25.11 31.52
C THR A 477 1.61 -26.31 30.58
N THR A 478 2.76 -27.00 30.56
CA THR A 478 3.01 -28.26 29.85
C THR A 478 2.48 -29.50 30.58
N VAL A 479 1.95 -29.34 31.79
CA VAL A 479 1.40 -30.45 32.61
C VAL A 479 -0.12 -30.50 32.44
N ILE A 480 -0.57 -31.05 31.31
CA ILE A 480 -1.99 -31.30 31.01
C ILE A 480 -2.20 -32.81 30.87
N GLY A 481 -3.00 -33.39 31.76
CA GLY A 481 -3.29 -34.82 31.78
C GLY A 481 -4.59 -35.19 31.05
N ASN A 482 -4.82 -36.51 30.90
CA ASN A 482 -6.09 -37.02 30.39
C ASN A 482 -7.21 -36.84 31.42
N SER A 483 -8.44 -36.61 30.95
CA SER A 483 -9.63 -36.41 31.78
C SER A 483 -10.88 -36.97 31.07
N LYS A 484 -12.06 -36.47 31.44
CA LYS A 484 -13.32 -36.62 30.70
C LYS A 484 -13.97 -35.24 30.58
N ASP A 485 -14.79 -35.03 29.55
CA ASP A 485 -15.69 -33.87 29.52
C ASP A 485 -16.86 -34.12 30.49
N ASP A 486 -17.14 -33.13 31.34
CA ASP A 486 -18.13 -33.28 32.43
C ASP A 486 -19.57 -33.38 31.92
N ALA A 487 -19.88 -32.82 30.75
CA ALA A 487 -21.24 -32.81 30.20
C ALA A 487 -21.57 -34.09 29.42
N THR A 488 -20.64 -34.57 28.60
CA THR A 488 -20.82 -35.72 27.70
C THR A 488 -20.26 -37.03 28.25
N GLY A 489 -19.34 -36.97 29.23
CA GLY A 489 -18.63 -38.13 29.78
C GLY A 489 -17.55 -38.71 28.86
N VAL A 490 -17.33 -38.11 27.68
CA VAL A 490 -16.37 -38.58 26.67
C VAL A 490 -14.93 -38.44 27.18
N PRO A 491 -14.05 -39.44 26.98
CA PRO A 491 -12.63 -39.34 27.33
C PRO A 491 -11.92 -38.17 26.63
N VAL A 492 -11.17 -37.38 27.40
CA VAL A 492 -10.32 -36.29 26.90
C VAL A 492 -8.86 -36.73 27.01
N TYR A 493 -8.17 -36.73 25.88
CA TYR A 493 -6.75 -37.05 25.76
C TYR A 493 -5.95 -35.77 25.55
N SER A 494 -4.94 -35.54 26.39
CA SER A 494 -3.98 -34.45 26.16
C SER A 494 -3.06 -34.82 25.00
N VAL A 495 -2.91 -33.91 24.03
CA VAL A 495 -1.87 -33.96 22.98
C VAL A 495 -0.91 -32.78 23.15
N TYR A 496 -0.60 -32.45 24.40
CA TYR A 496 0.39 -31.45 24.75
C TYR A 496 1.27 -31.93 25.93
N GLY A 497 2.57 -31.61 25.86
CA GLY A 497 3.54 -32.06 26.85
C GLY A 497 4.98 -31.66 26.52
N ALA A 498 5.93 -32.17 27.31
CA ALA A 498 7.35 -31.81 27.21
C ALA A 498 8.12 -32.53 26.08
N THR A 499 7.55 -33.58 25.47
CA THR A 499 8.20 -34.38 24.41
C THR A 499 7.37 -34.40 23.13
N ASP A 500 7.99 -34.61 21.97
CA ASP A 500 7.28 -34.78 20.69
C ASP A 500 6.24 -35.92 20.76
N ALA A 501 6.59 -37.04 21.39
CA ALA A 501 5.68 -38.17 21.60
C ALA A 501 4.42 -37.79 22.42
N ALA A 502 4.55 -36.91 23.41
CA ALA A 502 3.41 -36.42 24.21
C ALA A 502 2.56 -35.37 23.48
N ARG A 503 3.05 -34.81 22.36
CA ARG A 503 2.33 -33.85 21.51
C ARG A 503 1.56 -34.51 20.37
N ARG A 504 1.67 -35.84 20.22
CA ARG A 504 1.05 -36.62 19.14
C ARG A 504 -0.10 -37.47 19.66
N PRO A 505 -1.15 -37.71 18.86
CA PRO A 505 -2.24 -38.60 19.25
C PRO A 505 -1.80 -40.05 19.39
N SER A 506 -2.40 -40.76 20.35
CA SER A 506 -2.22 -42.21 20.48
C SER A 506 -2.83 -42.95 19.29
N LEU A 507 -1.99 -43.65 18.53
CA LEU A 507 -2.43 -44.48 17.41
C LEU A 507 -3.35 -45.63 17.83
N GLU A 508 -3.31 -46.05 19.10
CA GLU A 508 -4.22 -47.07 19.63
C GLU A 508 -5.64 -46.54 19.82
N VAL A 509 -5.77 -45.30 20.31
CA VAL A 509 -7.07 -44.61 20.40
C VAL A 509 -7.64 -44.37 18.99
N LEU A 510 -6.80 -43.89 18.06
CA LEU A 510 -7.23 -43.62 16.69
C LEU A 510 -7.71 -44.86 15.93
N LYS A 511 -7.17 -46.05 16.19
CA LYS A 511 -7.64 -47.32 15.61
C LYS A 511 -9.08 -47.69 16.01
N GLY A 512 -9.63 -47.07 17.05
CA GLY A 512 -11.01 -47.26 17.48
C GLY A 512 -12.03 -46.36 16.76
N LEU A 513 -11.58 -45.46 15.89
CA LEU A 513 -12.36 -44.40 15.24
C LEU A 513 -12.48 -44.65 13.72
N ASP A 514 -13.50 -44.08 13.10
CA ASP A 514 -13.69 -44.05 11.63
C ASP A 514 -13.24 -42.71 11.01
N ALA A 515 -13.19 -41.65 11.83
CA ALA A 515 -12.68 -40.33 11.47
C ALA A 515 -12.17 -39.54 12.69
N ILE A 516 -11.35 -38.53 12.40
CA ILE A 516 -11.04 -37.42 13.29
C ILE A 516 -11.66 -36.15 12.71
N VAL A 517 -12.34 -35.37 13.54
CA VAL A 517 -12.76 -33.99 13.26
C VAL A 517 -11.78 -33.03 13.91
N PHE A 518 -11.36 -31.98 13.22
CA PHE A 518 -10.52 -30.90 13.76
C PHE A 518 -11.29 -29.59 13.67
N ASP A 519 -11.44 -28.90 14.80
CA ASP A 519 -12.19 -27.65 14.91
C ASP A 519 -11.60 -26.75 16.00
N ILE A 520 -10.66 -25.87 15.61
CA ILE A 520 -9.93 -24.97 16.52
C ILE A 520 -9.68 -23.65 15.77
N GLN A 521 -9.86 -22.51 16.45
CA GLN A 521 -9.45 -21.20 15.98
C GLN A 521 -7.93 -20.99 16.15
N ASP A 522 -7.22 -20.79 15.05
CA ASP A 522 -5.80 -20.41 15.04
C ASP A 522 -5.59 -18.88 15.19
N ALA A 523 -4.33 -18.44 15.19
CA ALA A 523 -3.92 -17.03 15.32
C ALA A 523 -3.30 -16.42 14.03
N GLY A 524 -3.21 -17.17 12.94
CA GLY A 524 -2.64 -16.76 11.66
C GLY A 524 -1.12 -16.58 11.61
N ALA A 525 -0.40 -17.12 12.60
CA ALA A 525 1.04 -17.04 12.74
C ALA A 525 1.67 -18.44 12.91
N ARG A 526 2.74 -18.72 12.16
CA ARG A 526 3.41 -20.03 12.07
C ARG A 526 3.74 -20.70 13.41
N PHE A 527 4.20 -19.93 14.38
CA PHE A 527 4.56 -20.45 15.69
C PHE A 527 3.38 -20.67 16.65
N TYR A 528 2.15 -20.41 16.20
CA TYR A 528 0.93 -20.75 16.93
C TYR A 528 0.59 -22.23 16.72
N THR A 529 0.94 -23.06 17.69
CA THR A 529 1.18 -24.52 17.59
C THR A 529 -0.01 -25.40 17.15
N TYR A 530 -1.19 -24.82 16.96
CA TYR A 530 -2.38 -25.52 16.47
C TYR A 530 -2.22 -26.00 15.02
N GLU A 531 -1.46 -25.29 14.17
CA GLU A 531 -1.09 -25.80 12.83
C GLU A 531 -0.20 -27.06 12.89
N THR A 532 0.71 -27.13 13.87
CA THR A 532 1.54 -28.32 14.10
C THR A 532 0.71 -29.49 14.62
N THR A 533 -0.27 -29.21 15.49
CA THR A 533 -1.21 -30.21 15.98
C THR A 533 -2.01 -30.80 14.83
N LEU A 534 -2.59 -29.97 13.95
CA LEU A 534 -3.23 -30.39 12.70
C LEU A 534 -2.31 -31.32 11.88
N GLY A 535 -1.05 -30.91 11.69
CA GLY A 535 -0.03 -31.69 10.99
C GLY A 535 0.21 -33.07 11.58
N TYR A 536 0.33 -33.19 12.90
CA TYR A 536 0.50 -34.47 13.58
C TYR A 536 -0.74 -35.37 13.48
N PHE A 537 -1.94 -34.80 13.46
CA PHE A 537 -3.17 -35.58 13.22
C PHE A 537 -3.31 -36.04 11.77
N LEU A 538 -2.90 -35.24 10.78
CA LEU A 538 -2.79 -35.70 9.38
C LEU A 538 -1.86 -36.91 9.26
N GLU A 539 -0.65 -36.82 9.83
CA GLU A 539 0.32 -37.93 9.84
C GLU A 539 -0.24 -39.19 10.52
N ALA A 540 -0.96 -39.03 11.63
CA ALA A 540 -1.53 -40.15 12.39
C ALA A 540 -2.75 -40.77 11.70
N ALA A 541 -3.63 -39.96 11.12
CA ALA A 541 -4.78 -40.42 10.34
C ALA A 541 -4.33 -41.24 9.12
N ALA A 542 -3.31 -40.77 8.38
CA ALA A 542 -2.71 -41.50 7.28
C ALA A 542 -2.14 -42.87 7.70
N LYS A 543 -1.39 -42.91 8.82
CA LYS A 543 -0.80 -44.15 9.37
C LYS A 543 -1.84 -45.19 9.81
N VAL A 544 -3.02 -44.76 10.26
CA VAL A 544 -4.10 -45.65 10.73
C VAL A 544 -5.13 -45.94 9.63
N GLY A 545 -5.20 -45.11 8.58
CA GLY A 545 -6.07 -45.29 7.42
C GLY A 545 -7.48 -44.67 7.55
N ILE A 546 -7.69 -43.82 8.56
CA ILE A 546 -8.98 -43.16 8.87
C ILE A 546 -9.09 -41.80 8.18
N GLU A 547 -10.31 -41.23 8.14
CA GLU A 547 -10.54 -39.91 7.54
C GLU A 547 -10.15 -38.78 8.51
N MET A 548 -9.57 -37.71 7.96
CA MET A 548 -9.34 -36.45 8.67
C MET A 548 -10.30 -35.41 8.11
N ILE A 549 -11.13 -34.82 8.97
CA ILE A 549 -12.18 -33.86 8.61
C ILE A 549 -11.86 -32.54 9.30
N VAL A 550 -11.55 -31.49 8.54
CA VAL A 550 -11.27 -30.15 9.08
C VAL A 550 -12.51 -29.29 8.92
N LEU A 551 -13.03 -28.75 10.01
CA LEU A 551 -14.06 -27.71 10.00
C LEU A 551 -13.32 -26.37 9.93
N ASP A 552 -13.39 -25.71 8.78
CA ASP A 552 -12.54 -24.55 8.54
C ASP A 552 -13.03 -23.29 9.27
N ARG A 553 -12.09 -22.42 9.65
CA ARG A 553 -12.31 -21.19 10.43
C ARG A 553 -11.52 -20.01 9.84
N PRO A 554 -11.93 -18.75 10.10
CA PRO A 554 -11.24 -17.59 9.57
C PRO A 554 -9.81 -17.50 10.09
N ASN A 555 -8.86 -17.16 9.23
CA ASN A 555 -7.60 -16.62 9.70
C ASN A 555 -7.90 -15.25 10.35
N PRO A 556 -7.64 -15.05 11.66
CA PRO A 556 -8.16 -13.88 12.37
C PRO A 556 -7.43 -12.59 11.98
N ILE A 557 -6.24 -12.73 11.38
CA ILE A 557 -5.39 -11.66 10.87
C ILE A 557 -5.30 -11.71 9.32
N THR A 558 -6.43 -12.00 8.68
CA THR A 558 -6.67 -11.99 7.22
C THR A 558 -5.93 -13.07 6.41
N GLY A 559 -6.51 -13.45 5.27
CA GLY A 559 -5.84 -14.27 4.24
C GLY A 559 -5.05 -13.46 3.20
N SER A 560 -5.27 -12.14 3.16
CA SER A 560 -4.73 -11.23 2.15
C SER A 560 -3.23 -10.96 2.30
N MET A 561 -2.69 -11.02 3.52
CA MET A 561 -1.30 -10.64 3.80
C MET A 561 -0.39 -11.84 4.01
N VAL A 562 0.81 -11.80 3.42
CA VAL A 562 1.93 -12.70 3.73
C VAL A 562 3.12 -11.85 4.13
N GLN A 563 3.68 -12.13 5.31
CA GLN A 563 4.70 -11.27 5.90
C GLN A 563 5.73 -12.08 6.68
N GLY A 564 6.94 -11.53 6.80
CA GLY A 564 8.04 -12.14 7.54
C GLY A 564 8.87 -13.14 6.74
N PRO A 565 10.01 -13.59 7.30
CA PRO A 565 10.86 -14.58 6.67
C PRO A 565 10.17 -15.95 6.64
N VAL A 566 10.29 -16.64 5.51
CA VAL A 566 10.00 -18.07 5.40
C VAL A 566 11.02 -18.85 6.24
N SER A 567 10.57 -19.84 7.01
CA SER A 567 11.47 -20.66 7.82
C SER A 567 12.38 -21.54 6.97
N ASP A 568 13.64 -21.66 7.41
CA ASP A 568 14.63 -22.52 6.77
C ASP A 568 14.18 -23.99 6.80
N ALA A 569 14.26 -24.66 5.65
CA ALA A 569 13.84 -26.06 5.50
C ALA A 569 14.74 -27.01 6.30
N GLY A 570 14.17 -28.09 6.85
CA GLY A 570 14.92 -29.05 7.69
C GLY A 570 15.08 -28.62 9.15
N HIS A 571 14.47 -27.49 9.54
CA HIS A 571 14.40 -27.00 10.92
C HIS A 571 12.99 -27.15 11.51
N GLU A 572 12.26 -28.20 11.14
CA GLU A 572 10.90 -28.44 11.61
C GLU A 572 10.87 -28.68 13.13
N SER A 573 9.89 -28.06 13.81
CA SER A 573 9.73 -28.09 15.26
C SER A 573 8.25 -27.97 15.64
N PHE A 574 7.95 -27.94 16.94
CA PHE A 574 6.56 -27.74 17.38
C PHE A 574 6.02 -26.33 17.08
N THR A 575 6.90 -25.34 16.90
CA THR A 575 6.60 -23.94 16.51
C THR A 575 6.94 -23.66 15.03
N ASN A 576 7.21 -24.71 14.25
CA ASN A 576 7.59 -24.61 12.84
C ASN A 576 7.30 -25.95 12.13
N TYR A 577 6.04 -26.25 11.80
CA TYR A 577 5.71 -27.56 11.21
C TYR A 577 6.18 -27.73 9.76
N PHE A 578 6.26 -26.62 9.01
CA PHE A 578 6.64 -26.57 7.60
C PHE A 578 7.32 -25.21 7.30
N SER A 579 8.02 -25.10 6.17
CA SER A 579 8.62 -23.85 5.70
C SER A 579 7.56 -22.81 5.30
N LEU A 580 7.04 -22.11 6.30
CA LEU A 580 6.05 -21.04 6.18
C LEU A 580 6.69 -19.69 6.53
N PRO A 581 6.22 -18.58 5.93
CA PRO A 581 6.47 -17.24 6.46
C PRO A 581 5.75 -17.03 7.79
N VAL A 582 6.24 -16.10 8.61
CA VAL A 582 5.73 -15.87 9.97
C VAL A 582 4.23 -15.60 9.99
N ARG A 583 3.73 -14.76 9.07
CA ARG A 583 2.30 -14.62 8.77
C ARG A 583 2.04 -15.21 7.39
N HIS A 584 1.39 -16.37 7.35
CA HIS A 584 1.14 -17.16 6.13
C HIS A 584 -0.13 -16.73 5.38
N GLY A 585 -1.09 -16.12 6.09
CA GLY A 585 -2.36 -15.68 5.52
C GLY A 585 -3.12 -16.84 4.88
N MET A 586 -3.25 -17.97 5.57
CA MET A 586 -4.04 -19.14 5.14
C MET A 586 -4.95 -19.57 6.28
N THR A 587 -6.09 -20.18 5.97
CA THR A 587 -6.95 -20.81 6.99
C THR A 587 -6.40 -22.17 7.41
N ILE A 588 -6.90 -22.72 8.51
CA ILE A 588 -6.50 -24.05 8.99
C ILE A 588 -6.86 -25.17 7.99
N GLY A 589 -7.94 -25.00 7.22
CA GLY A 589 -8.33 -25.89 6.12
C GLY A 589 -7.42 -25.78 4.90
N GLU A 590 -7.03 -24.57 4.50
CA GLU A 590 -6.04 -24.34 3.42
C GLU A 590 -4.67 -24.93 3.81
N LEU A 591 -4.23 -24.74 5.07
CA LEU A 591 -3.01 -25.35 5.62
C LEU A 591 -3.09 -26.89 5.61
N ALA A 592 -4.25 -27.48 5.97
CA ALA A 592 -4.42 -28.93 5.95
C ALA A 592 -4.17 -29.52 4.56
N GLN A 593 -4.66 -28.87 3.51
CA GLN A 593 -4.45 -29.29 2.12
C GLN A 593 -2.98 -29.15 1.72
N MET A 594 -2.36 -28.01 2.00
CA MET A 594 -0.94 -27.77 1.73
C MET A 594 -0.07 -28.82 2.41
N PHE A 595 -0.25 -29.05 3.72
CA PHE A 595 0.53 -30.01 4.49
C PHE A 595 0.35 -31.45 4.00
N ASN A 596 -0.87 -31.85 3.64
CA ASN A 596 -1.13 -33.21 3.16
C ASN A 596 -0.43 -33.49 1.81
N VAL A 597 -0.31 -32.49 0.94
CA VAL A 597 0.32 -32.60 -0.39
C VAL A 597 1.82 -32.34 -0.33
N GLU A 598 2.27 -31.16 0.11
CA GLU A 598 3.68 -30.73 0.04
C GLU A 598 4.59 -31.53 1.00
N ARG A 599 4.06 -32.14 2.07
CA ARG A 599 4.80 -33.11 2.92
C ARG A 599 4.52 -34.57 2.57
N GLY A 600 3.75 -34.85 1.52
CA GLY A 600 3.47 -36.21 1.02
C GLY A 600 2.78 -37.14 2.03
N ILE A 601 1.91 -36.61 2.90
CA ILE A 601 1.36 -37.34 4.04
C ILE A 601 0.38 -38.44 3.61
N GLY A 602 -0.44 -38.17 2.58
CA GLY A 602 -1.38 -39.15 2.03
C GLY A 602 -2.59 -39.45 2.94
N ALA A 603 -2.95 -38.53 3.84
CA ALA A 603 -4.17 -38.65 4.64
C ALA A 603 -5.42 -38.54 3.76
N LYS A 604 -6.48 -39.29 4.11
CA LYS A 604 -7.82 -39.10 3.57
C LYS A 604 -8.42 -37.82 4.15
N LEU A 605 -8.05 -36.68 3.56
CA LEU A 605 -8.45 -35.36 4.03
C LEU A 605 -9.75 -34.89 3.37
N LYS A 606 -10.68 -34.41 4.20
CA LYS A 606 -11.88 -33.66 3.82
C LYS A 606 -11.86 -32.32 4.55
N VAL A 607 -11.99 -31.22 3.83
CA VAL A 607 -12.20 -29.89 4.44
C VAL A 607 -13.66 -29.51 4.23
N ILE A 608 -14.32 -29.06 5.30
CA ILE A 608 -15.61 -28.38 5.22
C ILE A 608 -15.28 -26.87 5.20
N PRO A 609 -15.33 -26.21 4.02
CA PRO A 609 -14.99 -24.81 3.91
C PRO A 609 -16.03 -23.93 4.63
N MET A 610 -15.69 -22.67 4.85
CA MET A 610 -16.62 -21.64 5.31
C MET A 610 -17.50 -21.13 4.17
N ASP A 611 -18.60 -20.46 4.52
CA ASP A 611 -19.34 -19.57 3.61
C ASP A 611 -19.23 -18.11 4.08
N GLY A 612 -19.26 -17.18 3.13
CA GLY A 612 -19.24 -15.73 3.38
C GLY A 612 -17.88 -15.09 3.72
N TRP A 613 -16.83 -15.85 4.08
CA TRP A 613 -15.49 -15.30 4.37
C TRP A 613 -14.70 -15.01 3.09
N MET A 614 -14.08 -13.82 3.04
CA MET A 614 -13.16 -13.39 1.99
C MET A 614 -11.77 -13.11 2.60
N ARG A 615 -10.71 -13.25 1.78
CA ARG A 615 -9.33 -13.18 2.28
C ARG A 615 -8.96 -11.81 2.86
N GLY A 616 -9.66 -10.74 2.44
CA GLY A 616 -9.50 -9.39 3.00
C GLY A 616 -10.10 -9.19 4.39
N ASP A 617 -10.91 -10.14 4.89
CA ASP A 617 -11.64 -9.96 6.14
C ASP A 617 -10.77 -10.18 7.37
N TRP A 618 -10.86 -9.23 8.29
CA TRP A 618 -10.46 -9.42 9.68
C TRP A 618 -11.58 -10.13 10.45
N TYR A 619 -11.23 -10.81 11.54
CA TYR A 619 -12.19 -11.56 12.32
C TYR A 619 -13.43 -10.75 12.77
N ASP A 620 -13.26 -9.48 13.14
CA ASP A 620 -14.36 -8.58 13.56
C ASP A 620 -15.26 -8.09 12.42
N SER A 621 -14.91 -8.35 11.15
CA SER A 621 -15.82 -8.19 10.02
C SER A 621 -16.85 -9.32 9.95
N THR A 622 -16.46 -10.54 10.35
CA THR A 622 -17.18 -11.80 10.08
C THR A 622 -18.50 -11.98 10.83
N GLY A 623 -18.73 -11.20 11.88
CA GLY A 623 -19.86 -11.37 12.80
C GLY A 623 -19.69 -12.47 13.86
N LEU A 624 -18.65 -13.30 13.77
CA LEU A 624 -18.39 -14.39 14.72
C LEU A 624 -17.95 -13.86 16.10
N THR A 625 -18.29 -14.60 17.15
CA THR A 625 -17.88 -14.28 18.53
C THR A 625 -16.40 -14.62 18.73
N TRP A 626 -15.58 -13.64 19.07
CA TRP A 626 -14.19 -13.87 19.43
C TRP A 626 -14.10 -14.61 20.78
N VAL A 627 -13.62 -15.85 20.74
CA VAL A 627 -13.21 -16.62 21.91
C VAL A 627 -11.69 -16.67 21.95
N ASN A 628 -11.09 -16.25 23.06
CA ASN A 628 -9.64 -16.20 23.25
C ASN A 628 -9.00 -17.56 22.95
N PRO A 629 -8.14 -17.71 21.93
CA PRO A 629 -7.54 -19.01 21.61
C PRO A 629 -6.43 -19.42 22.59
N SER A 630 -5.93 -18.51 23.44
CA SER A 630 -5.02 -18.83 24.56
C SER A 630 -5.20 -17.86 25.74
N PRO A 631 -4.68 -18.18 26.95
CA PRO A 631 -4.70 -17.28 28.11
C PRO A 631 -4.06 -15.90 27.88
N ASN A 632 -3.22 -15.77 26.85
CA ASN A 632 -2.47 -14.54 26.55
C ASN A 632 -2.81 -13.96 25.15
N LEU A 633 -3.76 -14.53 24.41
CA LEU A 633 -4.29 -13.94 23.17
C LEU A 633 -5.79 -13.66 23.34
N ARG A 634 -6.09 -12.46 23.84
CA ARG A 634 -7.37 -12.02 24.38
C ARG A 634 -8.09 -11.01 23.49
N SER A 635 -7.42 -10.46 22.49
CA SER A 635 -8.03 -9.52 21.54
C SER A 635 -7.45 -9.62 20.14
N LEU A 636 -8.19 -9.11 19.15
CA LEU A 636 -7.69 -8.98 17.77
C LEU A 636 -6.55 -7.96 17.62
N ARG A 637 -6.37 -7.03 18.58
CA ARG A 637 -5.21 -6.15 18.61
C ARG A 637 -3.96 -6.96 18.97
N GLU A 638 -4.07 -7.81 19.98
CA GLU A 638 -3.00 -8.73 20.37
C GLU A 638 -2.69 -9.70 19.22
N ALA A 639 -3.71 -10.27 18.57
CA ALA A 639 -3.52 -11.12 17.37
C ALA A 639 -2.79 -10.40 16.23
N ALA A 640 -3.12 -9.13 15.95
CA ALA A 640 -2.43 -8.34 14.92
C ALA A 640 -0.96 -8.02 15.27
N LEU A 641 -0.63 -7.89 16.56
CA LEU A 641 0.74 -7.62 17.04
C LEU A 641 1.57 -8.90 17.22
N TYR A 642 0.91 -10.04 17.50
CA TYR A 642 1.52 -11.32 17.84
C TYR A 642 2.59 -11.80 16.83
N PRO A 643 2.40 -11.75 15.49
CA PRO A 643 3.43 -12.11 14.51
C PRO A 643 4.77 -11.38 14.66
N GLY A 644 4.76 -10.16 15.22
CA GLY A 644 5.96 -9.37 15.49
C GLY A 644 6.47 -9.52 16.91
N VAL A 645 5.58 -9.30 17.89
CA VAL A 645 5.97 -9.21 19.30
C VAL A 645 6.37 -10.57 19.86
N ALA A 646 5.79 -11.67 19.37
CA ALA A 646 6.19 -13.01 19.79
C ALA A 646 7.59 -13.39 19.28
N LEU A 647 8.10 -12.85 18.16
CA LEU A 647 9.47 -13.13 17.70
C LEU A 647 10.53 -12.81 18.77
N ILE A 648 10.28 -11.79 19.60
CA ILE A 648 11.17 -11.44 20.71
C ILE A 648 10.79 -12.10 22.06
N GLU A 649 9.74 -12.92 22.15
CA GLU A 649 9.32 -13.51 23.45
C GLU A 649 10.30 -14.55 24.00
N GLY A 650 11.08 -15.21 23.13
CA GLY A 650 12.15 -16.12 23.55
C GLY A 650 13.33 -15.43 24.23
N THR A 651 13.51 -14.13 23.99
CA THR A 651 14.60 -13.29 24.53
C THR A 651 14.41 -13.01 26.02
N ASN A 652 15.33 -12.26 26.63
CA ASN A 652 15.18 -11.77 28.00
C ASN A 652 14.34 -10.48 28.11
N VAL A 653 13.24 -10.35 27.36
CA VAL A 653 12.31 -9.21 27.42
C VAL A 653 10.92 -9.72 27.79
N SER A 654 10.22 -8.99 28.65
CA SER A 654 8.80 -9.27 28.94
C SER A 654 7.94 -8.73 27.81
N VAL A 655 7.14 -9.59 27.18
CA VAL A 655 6.13 -9.24 26.16
C VAL A 655 4.73 -9.02 26.77
N GLY A 656 4.66 -8.51 28.00
CA GLY A 656 3.40 -8.19 28.69
C GLY A 656 2.62 -9.40 29.21
N ARG A 657 3.10 -10.65 29.03
CA ARG A 657 2.53 -11.84 29.71
C ARG A 657 2.50 -11.59 31.22
N GLY A 658 1.44 -12.03 31.89
CA GLY A 658 1.20 -11.72 33.30
C GLY A 658 0.75 -10.29 33.58
N THR A 659 0.29 -9.54 32.57
CA THR A 659 -0.42 -8.26 32.71
C THR A 659 -1.82 -8.34 32.09
N ASP A 660 -2.55 -7.23 32.12
CA ASP A 660 -3.86 -7.12 31.47
C ASP A 660 -3.76 -7.05 29.92
N THR A 661 -2.58 -6.70 29.38
CA THR A 661 -2.36 -6.45 27.95
C THR A 661 -1.12 -7.19 27.40
N PRO A 662 -1.13 -8.54 27.37
CA PRO A 662 -0.07 -9.33 26.74
C PRO A 662 0.10 -8.98 25.26
N PHE A 663 1.32 -9.06 24.74
CA PHE A 663 1.73 -8.69 23.38
C PHE A 663 1.49 -7.22 22.95
N GLU A 664 0.73 -6.42 23.69
CA GLU A 664 0.65 -4.97 23.46
C GLU A 664 1.80 -4.21 24.13
N TRP A 665 2.42 -4.77 25.18
CA TRP A 665 3.51 -4.14 25.93
C TRP A 665 4.80 -4.95 25.81
N ILE A 666 5.94 -4.26 25.68
CA ILE A 666 7.26 -4.85 25.84
C ILE A 666 8.07 -4.11 26.90
N GLY A 667 8.91 -4.79 27.67
CA GLY A 667 9.71 -4.14 28.72
C GLY A 667 10.63 -5.06 29.52
N ALA A 668 11.55 -4.44 30.26
CA ALA A 668 12.48 -5.11 31.17
C ALA A 668 12.98 -4.12 32.23
N PRO A 669 13.56 -4.57 33.36
CA PRO A 669 14.08 -3.67 34.41
C PRO A 669 15.25 -2.77 33.96
N TRP A 670 15.98 -3.18 32.92
CA TRP A 670 17.13 -2.44 32.35
C TRP A 670 16.77 -1.43 31.25
N ILE A 671 15.54 -1.49 30.71
CA ILE A 671 15.09 -0.59 29.64
C ILE A 671 14.81 0.82 30.18
N LYS A 672 15.09 1.84 29.38
CA LYS A 672 14.69 3.23 29.63
C LYS A 672 13.48 3.57 28.75
N ALA A 673 12.29 3.52 29.34
CA ALA A 673 11.00 3.62 28.63
C ALA A 673 10.93 4.77 27.61
N ARG A 674 11.32 5.99 28.01
CA ARG A 674 11.32 7.17 27.12
C ARG A 674 12.29 7.03 25.94
N GLN A 675 13.52 6.59 26.20
CA GLN A 675 14.55 6.42 25.17
C GLN A 675 14.13 5.38 24.12
N LEU A 676 13.52 4.27 24.55
CA LEU A 676 13.01 3.25 23.64
C LEU A 676 11.80 3.77 22.82
N ALA A 677 10.88 4.50 23.46
CA ALA A 677 9.75 5.11 22.77
C ALA A 677 10.19 6.19 21.75
N GLU A 678 11.11 7.06 22.12
CA GLU A 678 11.66 8.10 21.22
C GLU A 678 12.35 7.48 20.02
N TYR A 679 13.19 6.46 20.22
CA TYR A 679 13.84 5.72 19.14
C TYR A 679 12.84 5.06 18.18
N LEU A 680 11.89 4.28 18.71
CA LEU A 680 10.92 3.55 17.89
C LEU A 680 9.92 4.48 17.17
N ASN A 681 9.52 5.61 17.79
CA ASN A 681 8.69 6.60 17.10
C ASN A 681 9.47 7.31 15.98
N ALA A 682 10.77 7.60 16.18
CA ALA A 682 11.62 8.18 15.14
C ALA A 682 11.85 7.23 13.94
N ARG A 683 11.62 5.92 14.10
CA ARG A 683 11.63 4.97 12.98
C ARG A 683 10.42 5.13 12.06
N VAL A 684 9.29 5.70 12.52
CA VAL A 684 8.03 5.84 11.76
C VAL A 684 7.58 4.49 11.18
N ILE A 685 7.34 3.52 12.07
CA ILE A 685 6.92 2.15 11.72
C ILE A 685 5.43 2.19 11.33
N SER A 686 5.08 1.55 10.20
CA SER A 686 3.73 1.63 9.65
C SER A 686 2.70 0.98 10.59
N GLY A 687 1.52 1.60 10.72
CA GLY A 687 0.41 1.08 11.51
C GLY A 687 0.52 1.22 13.04
N VAL A 688 1.65 1.65 13.62
CA VAL A 688 1.85 1.69 15.09
C VAL A 688 2.53 2.98 15.58
N ARG A 689 2.39 3.26 16.89
CA ARG A 689 3.23 4.21 17.64
C ARG A 689 3.53 3.69 19.04
N PHE A 690 4.54 4.23 19.70
CA PHE A 690 5.06 3.70 20.97
C PHE A 690 4.87 4.71 22.09
N VAL A 691 4.35 4.26 23.24
CA VAL A 691 4.15 5.07 24.44
C VAL A 691 5.01 4.51 25.57
N PRO A 692 5.83 5.31 26.27
CA PRO A 692 6.62 4.82 27.39
C PRO A 692 5.72 4.37 28.54
N VAL A 693 5.95 3.16 29.08
CA VAL A 693 5.18 2.56 30.18
C VAL A 693 6.08 1.94 31.24
N SER A 694 5.51 1.73 32.43
CA SER A 694 6.07 0.93 33.50
C SER A 694 5.02 -0.08 33.97
N PHE A 695 5.42 -1.33 34.15
CA PHE A 695 4.50 -2.43 34.53
C PHE A 695 5.25 -3.49 35.34
N THR A 696 4.52 -4.35 36.05
CA THR A 696 5.09 -5.48 36.81
C THR A 696 4.38 -6.76 36.36
N PRO A 697 5.04 -7.64 35.59
CA PRO A 697 4.48 -8.93 35.21
C PRO A 697 4.16 -9.79 36.44
N SER A 698 3.03 -10.49 36.44
CA SER A 698 2.70 -11.52 37.44
C SER A 698 3.26 -12.91 37.09
N SER A 699 3.68 -13.13 35.85
CA SER A 699 4.23 -14.40 35.36
C SER A 699 5.28 -14.16 34.26
N SER A 700 5.92 -15.24 33.77
CA SER A 700 6.93 -15.18 32.70
C SER A 700 8.14 -14.28 33.02
N ASN A 701 8.80 -13.75 31.98
CA ASN A 701 9.97 -12.87 32.08
C ASN A 701 9.71 -11.70 33.03
N TYR A 702 10.58 -11.55 34.04
CA TYR A 702 10.52 -10.52 35.09
C TYR A 702 9.26 -10.54 35.96
N SER A 703 8.65 -11.70 36.16
CA SER A 703 7.61 -11.90 37.19
C SER A 703 8.01 -11.29 38.53
N GLY A 704 7.14 -10.44 39.08
CA GLY A 704 7.33 -9.72 40.36
C GLY A 704 8.32 -8.55 40.31
N GLN A 705 8.92 -8.22 39.17
CA GLN A 705 9.88 -7.13 39.02
C GLN A 705 9.30 -5.98 38.18
N VAL A 706 9.65 -4.74 38.53
CA VAL A 706 9.21 -3.56 37.79
C VAL A 706 9.98 -3.48 36.46
N CYS A 707 9.25 -3.63 35.37
CA CYS A 707 9.71 -3.37 34.01
C CYS A 707 9.43 -1.91 33.62
N GLN A 708 10.35 -1.37 32.82
CA GLN A 708 10.17 -0.16 32.02
C GLN A 708 10.14 -0.58 30.56
N GLY A 709 9.44 0.17 29.70
CA GLY A 709 9.32 -0.23 28.30
C GLY A 709 8.34 0.60 27.49
N VAL A 710 7.71 -0.03 26.50
CA VAL A 710 6.75 0.63 25.60
C VAL A 710 5.45 -0.15 25.46
N SER A 711 4.34 0.58 25.44
CA SER A 711 3.06 0.12 24.90
C SER A 711 3.03 0.43 23.40
N ILE A 712 2.67 -0.58 22.61
CA ILE A 712 2.52 -0.53 21.17
C ILE A 712 1.05 -0.17 20.89
N VAL A 713 0.81 1.07 20.48
CA VAL A 713 -0.52 1.55 20.11
C VAL A 713 -0.74 1.27 18.63
N LEU A 714 -1.59 0.30 18.33
CA LEU A 714 -2.04 0.00 16.98
C LEU A 714 -2.93 1.15 16.46
N LEU A 715 -2.44 1.87 15.44
CA LEU A 715 -3.10 3.00 14.79
C LEU A 715 -3.92 2.54 13.59
N ASP A 716 -3.34 1.66 12.76
CA ASP A 716 -4.01 1.02 11.63
C ASP A 716 -3.41 -0.36 11.40
N ARG A 717 -4.25 -1.39 11.52
CA ARG A 717 -3.86 -2.79 11.35
C ARG A 717 -3.62 -3.20 9.89
N ASN A 718 -4.12 -2.42 8.92
CA ASN A 718 -4.00 -2.75 7.50
C ASN A 718 -2.65 -2.32 6.90
N THR A 719 -1.96 -1.37 7.53
CA THR A 719 -0.63 -0.89 7.11
C THR A 719 0.52 -1.49 7.91
N LEU A 720 0.23 -2.31 8.95
CA LEU A 720 1.24 -2.97 9.77
C LEU A 720 1.82 -4.21 9.07
N ASP A 721 3.15 -4.25 8.96
CA ASP A 721 3.90 -5.51 8.83
C ASP A 721 4.33 -5.98 10.23
N GLY A 722 3.67 -7.04 10.70
CA GLY A 722 3.90 -7.58 12.05
C GLY A 722 5.34 -8.10 12.21
N PRO A 723 5.81 -8.99 11.34
CA PRO A 723 7.20 -9.46 11.37
C PRO A 723 8.26 -8.36 11.25
N GLU A 724 8.06 -7.33 10.40
CA GLU A 724 8.95 -6.14 10.35
C GLU A 724 8.98 -5.41 11.70
N LEU A 725 7.82 -5.21 12.35
CA LEU A 725 7.75 -4.68 13.71
C LEU A 725 8.57 -5.54 14.69
N GLY A 726 8.53 -6.86 14.59
CA GLY A 726 9.36 -7.76 15.41
C GLY A 726 10.86 -7.50 15.26
N ILE A 727 11.34 -7.28 14.02
CA ILE A 727 12.74 -6.94 13.74
C ILE A 727 13.09 -5.51 14.19
N GLU A 728 12.20 -4.53 14.00
CA GLU A 728 12.38 -3.16 14.50
C GLU A 728 12.52 -3.12 16.02
N LEU A 729 11.70 -3.88 16.75
CA LEU A 729 11.81 -4.01 18.21
C LEU A 729 13.15 -4.65 18.61
N ALA A 730 13.54 -5.76 17.97
CA ALA A 730 14.81 -6.44 18.23
C ALA A 730 16.02 -5.54 17.95
N SER A 731 16.03 -4.82 16.82
CA SER A 731 17.09 -3.87 16.44
C SER A 731 17.16 -2.66 17.36
N ALA A 732 16.02 -2.13 17.82
CA ALA A 732 16.01 -1.07 18.83
C ALA A 732 16.61 -1.53 20.17
N LEU A 733 16.26 -2.74 20.61
CA LEU A 733 16.79 -3.32 21.85
C LEU A 733 18.29 -3.60 21.75
N HIS A 734 18.74 -4.23 20.66
CA HIS A 734 20.15 -4.53 20.39
C HIS A 734 21.00 -3.25 20.30
N LYS A 735 20.50 -2.19 19.65
CA LYS A 735 21.22 -0.92 19.50
C LYS A 735 21.29 -0.08 20.77
N LEU A 736 20.21 -0.05 21.57
CA LEU A 736 20.13 0.79 22.77
C LEU A 736 20.70 0.11 24.03
N TYR A 737 20.65 -1.23 24.09
CA TYR A 737 21.02 -2.02 25.27
C TYR A 737 21.91 -3.24 24.94
N PRO A 738 23.03 -3.07 24.20
CA PRO A 738 23.82 -4.18 23.65
C PRO A 738 24.47 -5.10 24.70
N ASN A 739 24.60 -4.64 25.96
CA ASN A 739 25.15 -5.45 27.06
C ASN A 739 24.07 -6.23 27.82
N ASP A 740 22.81 -5.81 27.72
CA ASP A 740 21.70 -6.34 28.53
C ASP A 740 20.76 -7.23 27.70
N PHE A 741 20.58 -6.94 26.41
CA PHE A 741 19.67 -7.68 25.53
C PHE A 741 20.27 -9.01 25.05
N LYS A 742 19.54 -10.11 25.27
CA LYS A 742 19.94 -11.49 24.96
C LYS A 742 19.07 -12.05 23.85
N MET A 743 19.58 -11.97 22.63
CA MET A 743 18.87 -12.26 21.38
C MET A 743 18.94 -13.73 20.94
N GLU A 744 19.75 -14.57 21.58
CA GLU A 744 20.13 -15.90 21.08
C GLU A 744 18.92 -16.82 20.85
N ARG A 745 17.91 -16.69 21.72
CA ARG A 745 16.67 -17.46 21.67
C ARG A 745 15.60 -16.91 20.72
N MET A 746 15.82 -15.74 20.11
CA MET A 746 14.96 -15.22 19.03
C MET A 746 14.88 -16.21 17.85
N MET A 747 15.97 -16.96 17.62
CA MET A 747 16.06 -17.95 16.55
C MET A 747 15.07 -19.12 16.70
N GLU A 748 14.61 -19.42 17.93
CA GLU A 748 13.62 -20.49 18.19
C GLU A 748 12.27 -20.26 17.51
N LEU A 749 11.90 -18.99 17.29
CA LEU A 749 10.65 -18.58 16.63
C LEU A 749 10.88 -17.94 15.27
N LEU A 750 12.03 -17.29 15.05
CA LEU A 750 12.39 -16.69 13.76
C LEU A 750 12.69 -17.75 12.69
N VAL A 751 13.49 -18.77 13.05
CA VAL A 751 13.89 -19.91 12.20
C VAL A 751 14.34 -19.48 10.79
N ASN A 752 15.12 -18.40 10.70
CA ASN A 752 15.67 -17.92 9.43
C ASN A 752 17.07 -17.32 9.66
N GLN A 753 18.10 -18.04 9.24
CA GLN A 753 19.51 -17.75 9.50
C GLN A 753 19.93 -16.41 8.87
N THR A 754 19.56 -16.17 7.61
CA THR A 754 19.88 -14.92 6.89
C THR A 754 19.29 -13.69 7.59
N THR A 755 18.05 -13.79 8.08
CA THR A 755 17.39 -12.70 8.83
C THR A 755 18.07 -12.48 10.19
N TYR A 756 18.41 -13.56 10.90
CA TYR A 756 19.11 -13.49 12.18
C TYR A 756 20.50 -12.86 12.03
N GLU A 757 21.27 -13.25 11.01
CA GLU A 757 22.60 -12.72 10.71
C GLU A 757 22.55 -11.25 10.28
N ALA A 758 21.60 -10.88 9.41
CA ALA A 758 21.43 -9.49 8.99
C ALA A 758 21.06 -8.56 10.17
N PHE A 759 20.17 -9.02 11.05
CA PHE A 759 19.85 -8.34 12.31
C PHE A 759 21.07 -8.25 13.24
N ALA A 760 21.80 -9.35 13.47
CA ALA A 760 23.00 -9.39 14.30
C ALA A 760 24.13 -8.49 13.77
N ALA A 761 24.21 -8.29 12.44
CA ALA A 761 25.12 -7.37 11.79
C ALA A 761 24.67 -5.89 11.85
N GLY A 762 23.51 -5.60 12.45
CA GLY A 762 22.97 -4.25 12.60
C GLY A 762 22.40 -3.65 11.31
N GLN A 763 21.98 -4.48 10.34
CA GLN A 763 21.31 -3.99 9.13
C GLN A 763 19.96 -3.34 9.46
N ASP A 764 19.52 -2.40 8.62
CA ASP A 764 18.23 -1.73 8.82
C ASP A 764 17.06 -2.73 8.70
N PRO A 765 16.12 -2.76 9.67
CA PRO A 765 14.95 -3.65 9.64
C PRO A 765 14.16 -3.63 8.33
N ARG A 766 14.04 -2.47 7.66
CA ARG A 766 13.36 -2.37 6.36
C ARG A 766 14.11 -3.09 5.26
N ARG A 767 15.44 -3.07 5.29
CA ARG A 767 16.30 -3.75 4.32
C ARG A 767 16.24 -5.26 4.53
N ILE A 768 16.19 -5.70 5.78
CA ILE A 768 15.95 -7.08 6.17
C ILE A 768 14.57 -7.55 5.65
N ALA A 769 13.52 -6.77 5.92
CA ALA A 769 12.16 -7.08 5.46
C ALA A 769 12.03 -7.13 3.92
N GLU A 770 12.70 -6.21 3.22
CA GLU A 770 12.76 -6.20 1.77
C GLU A 770 13.46 -7.44 1.18
N GLY A 771 14.43 -8.01 1.92
CA GLY A 771 15.10 -9.26 1.57
C GLY A 771 14.17 -10.48 1.53
N TRP A 772 13.03 -10.46 2.24
CA TRP A 772 12.08 -11.58 2.26
C TRP A 772 11.27 -11.72 0.96
N ARG A 773 11.18 -10.68 0.12
CA ARG A 773 10.28 -10.62 -1.05
C ARG A 773 10.41 -11.80 -2.01
N GLU A 774 11.62 -12.31 -2.25
CA GLU A 774 11.81 -13.46 -3.15
C GLU A 774 11.26 -14.77 -2.55
N ALA A 775 11.49 -15.01 -1.26
CA ALA A 775 10.97 -16.19 -0.57
C ALA A 775 9.44 -16.11 -0.40
N LEU A 776 8.92 -14.91 -0.09
CA LEU A 776 7.49 -14.64 -0.03
C LEU A 776 6.81 -14.90 -1.37
N GLY A 777 7.33 -14.40 -2.49
CA GLY A 777 6.77 -14.66 -3.82
C GLY A 777 6.68 -16.15 -4.16
N LYS A 778 7.73 -16.93 -3.85
CA LYS A 778 7.72 -18.41 -4.02
C LYS A 778 6.68 -19.09 -3.14
N PHE A 779 6.49 -18.61 -1.91
CA PHE A 779 5.44 -19.12 -1.03
C PHE A 779 4.03 -18.74 -1.53
N GLU A 780 3.86 -17.54 -2.11
CA GLU A 780 2.58 -17.12 -2.69
C GLU A 780 2.19 -17.96 -3.91
N GLU A 781 3.15 -18.29 -4.79
CA GLU A 781 2.96 -19.24 -5.89
C GLU A 781 2.62 -20.65 -5.39
N MET A 782 3.19 -21.09 -4.26
CA MET A 782 2.88 -22.38 -3.65
C MET A 782 1.48 -22.40 -3.04
N ARG A 783 1.13 -21.42 -2.20
CA ARG A 783 -0.16 -21.38 -1.49
C ARG A 783 -1.35 -21.27 -2.44
N ALA A 784 -1.19 -20.59 -3.59
CA ALA A 784 -2.23 -20.40 -4.59
C ALA A 784 -2.93 -21.71 -5.04
N LYS A 785 -2.24 -22.86 -4.95
CA LYS A 785 -2.79 -24.19 -5.28
C LYS A 785 -3.82 -24.71 -4.26
N TYR A 786 -3.78 -24.18 -3.03
CA TYR A 786 -4.50 -24.70 -1.86
C TYR A 786 -5.53 -23.71 -1.29
N LEU A 787 -5.69 -22.54 -1.92
CA LEU A 787 -6.62 -21.53 -1.45
C LEU A 787 -8.07 -21.93 -1.74
N LEU A 788 -8.93 -21.78 -0.74
CA LEU A 788 -10.36 -22.09 -0.81
C LEU A 788 -11.22 -20.83 -1.00
N TYR A 789 -10.66 -19.66 -0.64
CA TYR A 789 -11.36 -18.38 -0.57
C TYR A 789 -10.76 -17.36 -1.53
N LYS A 790 -11.51 -16.29 -1.82
CA LYS A 790 -11.12 -15.20 -2.75
C LYS A 790 -10.59 -13.99 -2.00
#